data_AF-A0A1F7WN47-F1
#
_entry.id   AF-A0A1F7WN47-F1
#
_cell.length_a   1.000
_cell.length_b   1.000
_cell.length_c   1.000
_cell.angle_alpha   90.00
_cell.angle_beta   90.00
_cell.angle_gamma   90.00
#
_symmetry.space_group_name_H-M   'P 1'
#
loop_
_entity.id
_entity.type
_entity.pdbx_description
1 polymer ?
#
loop_
_entity_poly.entity_id
_entity_poly.type
_entity_poly.pdbx_seq_one_letter_code
_entity_poly.pdbx_strand_id
1 'polypeptide(L)'
;MAGRILTLLLLLYLSAGVFAQTAGQTLILKPGFNFVSFTAVVALTPQELKTLAPAVEDIYLYNAAAGGFLSAGEGTLTSLSAGRGYIIKNAYSSDATVTIPGAPVSTVGSVVLKQGFNLIGFSKVPSANITFSQVMNLYSSARGFYKWSPSAGAFLQVIRDQAGAAVLVDGVDPSFRAGESYFINSAEETSINYDGTAIYLGAGVAIPPLAGARLSKTLFKTAGGLSVVIKDMNAVEQIVAIGYNRGSSYASFDIAASALNASAALKSYAGAGADNQTPDFAGTPAAHENLGPEQIAVMKMDIARRANERVAARLRGFAAGGTAEKNEEPSRAADRQAAVGDLKDFYSLNSLAWPPYEGDWTRVSAKLRAIGSRCYIYEDTSAPYPYMPLSDAEAERIKNSFDSEVYPKITQAFGSEPKPGVDGDERVYILFSYNVNKQSAAGYFDSTNQLTQAVLDSSADYNKNSSGYKYYSNEKEMFYMAAPKSTFSGETYLTNTLGVIAHEFQHMINWNQHSLINPDILEESWLNEGLSQLAQDIAGYGYQYGTLSFVIEPFLRYPESYSLTKFQFGLGYYGNAYLFARYLADRGANPMNLVKSSKTGRANVEDEVKRISAAADFDGFFEDFAAALYLSNSGVTDDAKYNFTSIDIRAVQKDGTSLGGLRPGGTLSLPASFKSQSLSEYALSAVKCSAQSAADYKLDMTDSSGGGIGAVILRISGQ
;
A
#
# COMPACT_ATOMS: atom_id res chain seq x y z
N MET A 1 66.19 15.62 74.99
CA MET A 1 67.37 16.00 74.16
C MET A 1 67.08 15.51 72.75
N ALA A 2 67.13 16.24 71.65
CA ALA A 2 67.30 17.63 71.23
C ALA A 2 66.93 17.59 69.72
N GLY A 3 66.33 18.56 69.02
CA GLY A 3 65.77 19.88 69.30
C GLY A 3 65.19 20.48 68.00
N ARG A 4 64.49 21.62 68.15
CA ARG A 4 64.16 22.70 67.16
C ARG A 4 63.13 22.35 66.06
N ILE A 5 61.89 22.88 66.06
CA ILE A 5 61.32 24.26 65.94
C ILE A 5 60.94 24.65 64.49
N LEU A 6 59.64 25.00 64.30
CA LEU A 6 58.96 25.84 63.26
C LEU A 6 58.93 25.32 61.79
N THR A 7 57.91 25.47 60.92
CA THR A 7 56.52 25.99 60.91
C THR A 7 55.87 25.62 59.55
N LEU A 8 54.53 25.62 59.53
CA LEU A 8 53.61 26.06 58.47
C LEU A 8 52.90 25.04 57.54
N LEU A 9 51.59 25.29 57.46
CA LEU A 9 50.45 24.65 56.79
C LEU A 9 50.64 24.29 55.30
N LEU A 10 49.95 23.22 54.88
CA LEU A 10 48.83 23.31 53.91
C LEU A 10 47.98 22.02 53.94
N LEU A 11 46.69 22.14 54.24
CA LEU A 11 45.70 21.08 54.00
C LEU A 11 45.41 21.00 52.49
N LEU A 12 45.59 19.83 51.88
CA LEU A 12 45.02 19.51 50.57
C LEU A 12 44.41 18.11 50.64
N TYR A 13 43.09 18.07 50.54
CA TYR A 13 42.30 16.87 50.30
C TYR A 13 42.77 16.21 49.01
N LEU A 14 43.41 15.04 49.11
CA LEU A 14 43.61 14.14 47.98
C LEU A 14 42.48 13.12 47.98
N SER A 15 41.43 13.43 47.22
CA SER A 15 40.51 12.44 46.71
C SER A 15 41.30 11.41 45.92
N ALA A 16 41.22 10.14 46.32
CA ALA A 16 41.69 9.02 45.52
C ALA A 16 40.86 8.97 44.23
N GLY A 17 41.37 9.63 43.18
CA GLY A 17 40.88 9.43 41.82
C GLY A 17 41.27 8.03 41.39
N VAL A 18 40.28 7.14 41.32
CA VAL A 18 40.38 5.93 40.51
C VAL A 18 40.63 6.43 39.08
N PHE A 19 41.82 6.17 38.53
CA PHE A 19 42.09 6.44 37.13
C PHE A 19 41.13 5.59 36.29
N ALA A 20 40.20 6.25 35.61
CA ALA A 20 39.44 5.63 34.54
C ALA A 20 40.44 5.19 33.46
N GLN A 21 40.52 3.88 33.21
CA GLN A 21 41.30 3.32 32.12
C GLN A 21 40.71 3.86 30.81
N THR A 22 41.46 4.69 30.09
CA THR A 22 40.99 5.27 28.82
C THR A 22 40.73 4.13 27.85
N ALA A 23 39.49 3.97 27.39
CA ALA A 23 39.14 3.00 26.36
C ALA A 23 39.93 3.30 25.07
N GLY A 24 40.48 2.27 24.42
CA GLY A 24 41.28 2.39 23.20
C GLY A 24 41.61 1.03 22.57
N GLN A 25 42.09 1.04 21.33
CA GLN A 25 42.48 -0.16 20.56
C GLN A 25 44.00 -0.34 20.56
N THR A 26 44.49 -1.55 20.84
CA THR A 26 45.92 -1.90 20.70
C THR A 26 46.16 -2.67 19.41
N LEU A 27 47.12 -2.20 18.59
CA LEU A 27 47.58 -2.82 17.35
C LEU A 27 48.97 -3.43 17.55
N ILE A 28 49.16 -4.67 17.13
CA ILE A 28 50.48 -5.33 17.04
C ILE A 28 50.89 -5.37 15.58
N LEU A 29 51.85 -4.55 15.19
CA LEU A 29 52.33 -4.40 13.83
C LEU A 29 53.54 -5.29 13.60
N LYS A 30 53.42 -6.25 12.68
CA LYS A 30 54.54 -7.07 12.19
C LYS A 30 55.47 -6.23 11.31
N PRO A 31 56.74 -6.64 11.10
CA PRO A 31 57.63 -5.97 10.15
C PRO A 31 56.98 -5.87 8.76
N GLY A 32 57.05 -4.69 8.13
CA GLY A 32 56.45 -4.45 6.82
C GLY A 32 54.94 -4.12 6.88
N PHE A 33 54.16 -4.63 5.93
CA PHE A 33 52.76 -4.21 5.73
C PHE A 33 51.76 -4.97 6.62
N ASN A 34 50.86 -4.21 7.24
CA ASN A 34 49.80 -4.71 8.12
C ASN A 34 48.44 -4.17 7.66
N PHE A 35 47.44 -5.05 7.52
CA PHE A 35 46.09 -4.70 7.04
C PHE A 35 45.15 -4.53 8.24
N VAL A 36 44.73 -3.29 8.51
CA VAL A 36 44.12 -2.91 9.79
C VAL A 36 42.87 -2.06 9.62
N SER A 37 41.94 -2.21 10.56
CA SER A 37 40.77 -1.33 10.72
C SER A 37 40.68 -0.85 12.17
N PHE A 38 39.98 0.26 12.38
CA PHE A 38 39.87 0.86 13.71
C PHE A 38 38.61 0.41 14.44
N THR A 39 38.75 -0.19 15.61
CA THR A 39 37.63 -0.61 16.47
C THR A 39 37.24 0.47 17.49
N ALA A 40 38.00 1.55 17.55
CA ALA A 40 37.74 2.74 18.33
C ALA A 40 37.48 3.96 17.41
N VAL A 41 36.68 4.91 17.87
CA VAL A 41 36.45 6.20 17.20
C VAL A 41 37.77 6.97 17.17
N VAL A 42 38.32 7.17 15.98
CA VAL A 42 39.63 7.81 15.79
C VAL A 42 39.45 9.32 15.61
N ALA A 43 39.96 10.09 16.57
CA ALA A 43 40.03 11.55 16.47
C ALA A 43 41.37 12.06 15.91
N LEU A 44 42.36 11.17 15.74
CA LEU A 44 43.69 11.49 15.22
C LEU A 44 43.66 11.62 13.69
N THR A 45 44.37 12.62 13.18
CA THR A 45 44.77 12.66 11.76
C THR A 45 45.85 11.60 11.48
N PRO A 46 46.02 11.20 10.20
CA PRO A 46 47.07 10.26 9.82
C PRO A 46 48.49 10.71 10.23
N GLN A 47 48.79 12.01 10.19
CA GLN A 47 50.09 12.56 10.59
C GLN A 47 50.30 12.54 12.10
N GLU A 48 49.26 12.84 12.88
CA GLU A 48 49.32 12.73 14.34
C GLU A 48 49.54 11.27 14.77
N LEU A 49 48.93 10.30 14.07
CA LEU A 49 49.16 8.89 14.34
C LEU A 49 50.61 8.46 14.05
N LYS A 50 51.22 8.94 12.96
CA LYS A 50 52.64 8.69 12.67
C LYS A 50 53.57 9.31 13.71
N THR A 51 53.22 10.50 14.21
CA THR A 51 53.98 11.18 15.27
C THR A 51 53.88 10.43 16.60
N LEU A 52 52.70 9.92 16.93
CA LEU A 52 52.44 9.15 18.15
C LEU A 52 53.11 7.76 18.12
N ALA A 53 53.31 7.20 16.93
CA ALA A 53 53.86 5.85 16.73
C ALA A 53 55.07 5.87 15.79
N PRO A 54 56.30 6.09 16.31
CA PRO A 54 57.52 6.19 15.49
C PRO A 54 57.87 4.94 14.67
N ALA A 55 57.26 3.79 14.98
CA ALA A 55 57.38 2.56 14.21
C ALA A 55 56.58 2.59 12.90
N VAL A 56 55.58 3.48 12.77
CA VAL A 56 54.73 3.61 11.58
C VAL A 56 55.45 4.44 10.53
N GLU A 57 55.94 3.78 9.48
CA GLU A 57 56.57 4.42 8.33
C GLU A 57 55.54 5.17 7.48
N ASP A 58 54.42 4.52 7.17
CA ASP A 58 53.33 5.10 6.39
C ASP A 58 51.98 4.39 6.61
N ILE A 59 50.90 5.08 6.20
CA ILE A 59 49.52 4.60 6.26
C ILE A 59 48.87 4.80 4.89
N TYR A 60 48.28 3.73 4.35
CA TYR A 60 47.63 3.73 3.06
C TYR A 60 46.13 3.44 3.16
N LEU A 61 45.35 4.06 2.26
CA LEU A 61 43.94 3.76 2.02
C LEU A 61 43.74 3.49 0.53
N TYR A 62 43.09 2.39 0.15
CA TYR A 62 42.79 2.12 -1.25
C TYR A 62 41.57 2.93 -1.70
N ASN A 63 41.73 3.74 -2.74
CA ASN A 63 40.65 4.45 -3.41
C ASN A 63 40.15 3.62 -4.59
N ALA A 64 39.04 2.90 -4.37
CA ALA A 64 38.45 2.01 -5.38
C ALA A 64 37.98 2.75 -6.65
N ALA A 65 37.63 4.03 -6.57
CA ALA A 65 37.23 4.82 -7.73
C ALA A 65 38.43 5.26 -8.59
N ALA A 66 39.57 5.55 -7.95
CA ALA A 66 40.80 5.94 -8.63
C ALA A 66 41.73 4.75 -8.96
N GLY A 67 41.42 3.56 -8.44
CA GLY A 67 42.24 2.35 -8.63
C GLY A 67 43.63 2.41 -7.98
N GLY A 68 43.84 3.30 -7.01
CA GLY A 68 45.16 3.58 -6.42
C GLY A 68 45.12 3.82 -4.90
N PHE A 69 46.29 3.97 -4.29
CA PHE A 69 46.41 4.20 -2.85
C PHE A 69 46.61 5.68 -2.52
N LEU A 70 45.93 6.15 -1.48
CA LEU A 70 46.23 7.39 -0.78
C LEU A 70 47.24 7.09 0.32
N SER A 71 48.22 7.97 0.52
CA SER A 71 49.31 7.84 1.50
C SER A 71 49.27 8.99 2.50
N ALA A 72 49.52 8.68 3.77
CA ALA A 72 49.73 9.69 4.80
C ALA A 72 51.04 10.45 4.57
N GLY A 73 52.13 9.76 4.23
CA GLY A 73 53.45 10.34 3.95
C GLY A 73 53.46 11.31 2.77
N GLU A 74 52.64 11.06 1.76
CA GLU A 74 52.46 11.95 0.60
C GLU A 74 51.37 13.03 0.82
N GLY A 75 50.68 13.01 1.97
CA GLY A 75 49.62 13.96 2.31
C GLY A 75 48.29 13.75 1.58
N THR A 76 48.15 12.68 0.79
CA THR A 76 46.92 12.37 0.03
C THR A 76 45.86 11.68 0.88
N LEU A 77 46.24 11.11 2.04
CA LEU A 77 45.33 10.61 3.07
C LEU A 77 45.19 11.65 4.20
N THR A 78 43.99 12.24 4.36
CA THR A 78 43.77 13.37 5.29
C THR A 78 42.95 13.01 6.53
N SER A 79 42.23 11.88 6.54
CA SER A 79 41.35 11.49 7.65
C SER A 79 41.36 9.98 7.91
N LEU A 80 41.22 9.61 9.17
CA LEU A 80 40.97 8.24 9.61
C LEU A 80 39.52 8.09 10.07
N SER A 81 38.88 6.97 9.76
CA SER A 81 37.52 6.68 10.22
C SER A 81 37.32 5.19 10.46
N ALA A 82 36.32 4.85 11.28
CA ALA A 82 35.78 3.51 11.35
C ALA A 82 35.13 3.11 10.01
N GLY A 83 34.99 1.80 9.78
CA GLY A 83 34.39 1.21 8.58
C GLY A 83 35.28 1.22 7.32
N ARG A 84 36.49 1.81 7.41
CA ARG A 84 37.47 1.84 6.33
C ARG A 84 38.63 0.90 6.61
N GLY A 85 39.24 0.39 5.55
CA GLY A 85 40.41 -0.48 5.63
C GLY A 85 41.70 0.25 5.30
N TYR A 86 42.73 0.02 6.10
CA TYR A 86 44.02 0.69 5.99
C TYR A 86 45.17 -0.31 5.89
N ILE A 87 46.27 0.12 5.29
CA ILE A 87 47.54 -0.61 5.30
C ILE A 87 48.56 0.22 6.07
N ILE A 88 49.09 -0.30 7.18
CA ILE A 88 50.12 0.36 7.99
C ILE A 88 51.45 -0.34 7.78
N LYS A 89 52.48 0.42 7.39
CA LYS A 89 53.84 -0.08 7.21
C LYS A 89 54.66 0.14 8.48
N ASN A 90 55.16 -0.94 9.07
CA ASN A 90 56.09 -0.91 10.20
C ASN A 90 57.55 -0.86 9.69
N ALA A 91 58.30 0.18 10.10
CA ALA A 91 59.69 0.39 9.74
C ALA A 91 60.66 -0.55 10.47
N TYR A 92 60.23 -1.14 11.60
CA TYR A 92 61.08 -1.99 12.41
C TYR A 92 61.14 -3.42 11.87
N SER A 93 62.30 -4.06 12.06
CA SER A 93 62.50 -5.49 11.78
C SER A 93 61.92 -6.40 12.85
N SER A 94 61.24 -5.84 13.85
CA SER A 94 60.54 -6.54 14.94
C SER A 94 59.13 -5.99 15.13
N ASP A 95 58.30 -6.74 15.88
CA ASP A 95 56.93 -6.34 16.19
C ASP A 95 56.89 -5.01 16.95
N ALA A 96 55.97 -4.12 16.55
CA ALA A 96 55.73 -2.85 17.23
C ALA A 96 54.30 -2.79 17.77
N THR A 97 54.12 -2.21 18.97
CA THR A 97 52.78 -2.03 19.56
C THR A 97 52.35 -0.57 19.46
N VAL A 98 51.16 -0.32 18.93
CA VAL A 98 50.57 1.01 18.78
C VAL A 98 49.21 1.06 19.47
N THR A 99 48.96 2.09 20.28
CA THR A 99 47.66 2.26 20.96
C THR A 99 46.90 3.43 20.36
N ILE A 100 45.67 3.18 19.93
CA ILE A 100 44.74 4.15 19.35
C ILE A 100 43.73 4.57 20.43
N PRO A 101 43.76 5.83 20.91
CA PRO A 101 42.79 6.31 21.89
C PRO A 101 41.41 6.53 21.24
N GLY A 102 40.33 6.13 21.92
CA GLY A 102 38.97 6.38 21.44
C GLY A 102 37.92 5.44 22.04
N ALA A 103 36.66 5.90 22.07
CA ALA A 103 35.54 5.05 22.48
C ALA A 103 35.30 3.91 21.47
N PRO A 104 34.83 2.72 21.88
CA PRO A 104 34.48 1.65 20.96
C PRO A 104 33.43 2.06 19.91
N VAL A 105 33.55 1.56 18.70
CA VAL A 105 32.59 1.82 17.61
C VAL A 105 31.32 0.97 17.81
N SER A 106 30.15 1.61 17.96
CA SER A 106 28.86 0.92 18.13
C SER A 106 28.12 0.65 16.82
N THR A 107 28.23 1.57 15.85
CA THR A 107 27.54 1.54 14.55
C THR A 107 28.50 2.07 13.48
N VAL A 108 28.53 1.42 12.31
CA VAL A 108 29.38 1.77 11.17
C VAL A 108 28.57 2.28 9.98
N GLY A 109 27.34 1.78 9.80
CA GLY A 109 26.51 2.01 8.62
C GLY A 109 26.91 1.11 7.44
N SER A 110 26.15 1.23 6.34
CA SER A 110 26.48 0.51 5.10
C SER A 110 27.69 1.15 4.41
N VAL A 111 28.64 0.32 3.98
CA VAL A 111 29.84 0.75 3.24
C VAL A 111 29.66 0.42 1.76
N VAL A 112 29.90 1.40 0.89
CA VAL A 112 29.79 1.22 -0.56
C VAL A 112 30.99 0.44 -1.10
N LEU A 113 30.73 -0.56 -1.93
CA LEU A 113 31.70 -1.29 -2.72
C LEU A 113 31.58 -0.85 -4.17
N LYS A 114 32.63 -0.31 -4.77
CA LYS A 114 32.69 -0.07 -6.22
C LYS A 114 32.82 -1.37 -6.99
N GLN A 115 32.40 -1.39 -8.24
CA GLN A 115 32.71 -2.50 -9.13
C GLN A 115 34.23 -2.70 -9.20
N GLY A 116 34.69 -3.95 -9.07
CA GLY A 116 36.11 -4.27 -8.96
C GLY A 116 36.59 -4.35 -7.51
N PHE A 117 37.87 -4.09 -7.28
CA PHE A 117 38.49 -4.24 -5.96
C PHE A 117 38.11 -3.11 -5.01
N ASN A 118 37.94 -3.45 -3.73
CA ASN A 118 37.70 -2.53 -2.62
C ASN A 118 38.50 -2.99 -1.41
N LEU A 119 39.07 -2.06 -0.63
CA LEU A 119 39.71 -2.38 0.64
C LEU A 119 38.75 -2.00 1.78
N ILE A 120 38.19 -2.99 2.45
CA ILE A 120 37.18 -2.79 3.49
C ILE A 120 37.74 -3.21 4.83
N GLY A 121 37.58 -2.34 5.82
CA GLY A 121 37.99 -2.60 7.19
C GLY A 121 36.78 -2.94 8.04
N PHE A 122 36.93 -3.97 8.88
CA PHE A 122 35.89 -4.39 9.81
C PHE A 122 36.18 -3.80 11.19
N SER A 123 35.57 -2.65 11.49
CA SER A 123 35.63 -2.00 12.81
C SER A 123 34.90 -2.78 13.91
N LYS A 124 33.98 -3.63 13.48
CA LYS A 124 33.29 -4.66 14.25
C LYS A 124 32.98 -5.79 13.30
N VAL A 125 32.67 -6.96 13.85
CA VAL A 125 32.13 -8.09 13.11
C VAL A 125 30.91 -8.60 13.88
N PRO A 126 29.95 -9.28 13.22
CA PRO A 126 28.97 -10.07 13.94
C PRO A 126 29.63 -11.02 14.94
N SER A 127 28.96 -11.33 16.04
CA SER A 127 29.50 -12.21 17.09
C SER A 127 29.79 -13.65 16.61
N ALA A 128 29.22 -14.06 15.48
CA ALA A 128 29.48 -15.34 14.84
C ALA A 128 30.71 -15.29 13.90
N ASN A 129 31.55 -16.32 13.95
CA ASN A 129 32.71 -16.47 13.07
C ASN A 129 32.27 -16.88 11.65
N ILE A 130 32.26 -15.94 10.70
CA ILE A 130 31.81 -16.14 9.31
C ILE A 130 33.03 -16.22 8.37
N THR A 131 33.08 -17.20 7.46
CA THR A 131 34.19 -17.40 6.49
C THR A 131 33.93 -16.76 5.12
N PHE A 132 34.96 -16.68 4.28
CA PHE A 132 34.87 -16.05 2.95
C PHE A 132 33.97 -16.82 2.00
N SER A 133 34.12 -18.15 1.93
CA SER A 133 33.29 -18.97 1.05
C SER A 133 31.79 -18.90 1.39
N GLN A 134 31.45 -18.78 2.68
CA GLN A 134 30.08 -18.66 3.15
C GLN A 134 29.40 -17.38 2.65
N VAL A 135 30.11 -16.24 2.68
CA VAL A 135 29.57 -14.96 2.19
C VAL A 135 29.45 -14.96 0.66
N MET A 136 30.41 -15.55 -0.06
CA MET A 136 30.35 -15.63 -1.54
C MET A 136 29.22 -16.50 -2.05
N ASN A 137 28.87 -17.58 -1.34
CA ASN A 137 27.77 -18.44 -1.74
C ASN A 137 26.39 -17.77 -1.55
N LEU A 138 26.29 -16.76 -0.67
CA LEU A 138 25.06 -16.01 -0.42
C LEU A 138 24.85 -14.84 -1.40
N TYR A 139 25.93 -14.23 -1.88
CA TYR A 139 25.88 -13.00 -2.67
C TYR A 139 26.68 -13.14 -3.96
N SER A 140 25.97 -13.31 -5.08
CA SER A 140 26.57 -13.46 -6.42
C SER A 140 27.38 -12.24 -6.86
N SER A 141 27.11 -11.07 -6.27
CA SER A 141 27.88 -9.84 -6.45
C SER A 141 29.32 -9.93 -5.93
N ALA A 142 29.65 -10.85 -5.02
CA ALA A 142 31.03 -11.10 -4.61
C ALA A 142 31.77 -12.00 -5.61
N ARG A 143 32.81 -11.49 -6.26
CA ARG A 143 33.70 -12.25 -7.17
C ARG A 143 34.91 -12.84 -6.46
N GLY A 144 35.35 -12.24 -5.36
CA GLY A 144 36.44 -12.80 -4.54
C GLY A 144 36.74 -12.03 -3.27
N PHE A 145 37.32 -12.73 -2.29
CA PHE A 145 37.81 -12.19 -1.02
C PHE A 145 39.28 -12.56 -0.80
N TYR A 146 40.05 -11.62 -0.22
CA TYR A 146 41.50 -11.76 -0.09
C TYR A 146 41.99 -11.26 1.28
N LYS A 147 42.75 -12.10 2.00
CA LYS A 147 43.34 -11.80 3.31
C LYS A 147 44.86 -11.86 3.28
N TRP A 148 45.54 -10.81 3.75
CA TRP A 148 47.01 -10.81 3.85
C TRP A 148 47.51 -11.74 4.97
N SER A 149 48.53 -12.55 4.68
CA SER A 149 49.20 -13.44 5.63
C SER A 149 50.68 -13.06 5.78
N PRO A 150 51.08 -12.40 6.87
CA PRO A 150 52.48 -12.02 7.09
C PRO A 150 53.45 -13.20 7.14
N SER A 151 53.02 -14.36 7.66
CA SER A 151 53.85 -15.56 7.74
C SER A 151 54.06 -16.24 6.39
N ALA A 152 53.13 -16.07 5.46
CA ALA A 152 53.24 -16.62 4.10
C ALA A 152 53.76 -15.60 3.08
N GLY A 153 53.74 -14.30 3.40
CA GLY A 153 54.09 -13.22 2.48
C GLY A 153 53.14 -13.10 1.28
N ALA A 154 51.90 -13.60 1.40
CA ALA A 154 50.93 -13.71 0.32
C ALA A 154 49.48 -13.48 0.79
N PHE A 155 48.57 -13.30 -0.17
CA PHE A 155 47.13 -13.28 0.09
C PHE A 155 46.57 -14.71 0.09
N LEU A 156 45.75 -15.02 1.08
CA LEU A 156 44.85 -16.16 1.09
C LEU A 156 43.57 -15.78 0.34
N GLN A 157 43.14 -16.60 -0.62
CA GLN A 157 42.14 -16.21 -1.62
C GLN A 157 40.97 -17.19 -1.72
N VAL A 158 39.78 -16.64 -1.82
CA VAL A 158 38.57 -17.36 -2.23
C VAL A 158 37.94 -16.61 -3.40
N ILE A 159 37.72 -17.28 -4.53
CA ILE A 159 37.29 -16.68 -5.80
C ILE A 159 36.12 -17.45 -6.41
N ARG A 160 35.38 -16.82 -7.33
CA ARG A 160 34.31 -17.48 -8.08
C ARG A 160 34.84 -18.10 -9.38
N ASP A 161 34.47 -19.35 -9.66
CA ASP A 161 34.80 -20.04 -10.92
C ASP A 161 33.82 -19.73 -12.07
N GLN A 162 34.04 -20.34 -13.25
CA GLN A 162 33.20 -20.14 -14.44
C GLN A 162 31.78 -20.70 -14.30
N ALA A 163 31.55 -21.64 -13.39
CA ALA A 163 30.23 -22.19 -13.07
C ALA A 163 29.49 -21.38 -12.00
N GLY A 164 30.15 -20.37 -11.42
CA GLY A 164 29.58 -19.50 -10.40
C GLY A 164 29.81 -19.98 -8.97
N ALA A 165 30.65 -20.99 -8.71
CA ALA A 165 30.92 -21.52 -7.37
C ALA A 165 32.14 -20.86 -6.69
N ALA A 166 32.15 -20.79 -5.36
CA ALA A 166 33.30 -20.28 -4.59
C ALA A 166 34.39 -21.36 -4.43
N VAL A 167 35.64 -21.02 -4.73
CA VAL A 167 36.81 -21.90 -4.75
C VAL A 167 37.93 -21.33 -3.88
N LEU A 168 38.48 -22.16 -2.99
CA LEU A 168 39.63 -21.85 -2.14
C LEU A 168 40.91 -22.08 -2.95
N VAL A 169 41.67 -21.03 -3.22
CA VAL A 169 42.88 -21.15 -4.05
C VAL A 169 44.04 -21.76 -3.25
N ASP A 170 44.17 -21.38 -1.98
CA ASP A 170 45.31 -21.73 -1.13
C ASP A 170 45.02 -22.88 -0.15
N GLY A 171 43.89 -23.58 -0.32
CA GLY A 171 43.46 -24.67 0.57
C GLY A 171 43.03 -24.23 1.97
N VAL A 172 42.88 -22.91 2.22
CA VAL A 172 42.47 -22.31 3.51
C VAL A 172 41.30 -21.35 3.28
N ASP A 173 40.25 -21.42 4.10
CA ASP A 173 39.10 -20.49 4.09
C ASP A 173 39.17 -19.51 5.27
N PRO A 174 39.59 -18.24 5.05
CA PRO A 174 39.74 -17.27 6.12
C PRO A 174 38.38 -16.78 6.68
N SER A 175 38.42 -16.29 7.93
CA SER A 175 37.29 -15.59 8.55
C SER A 175 37.57 -14.11 8.82
N PHE A 176 36.48 -13.33 8.94
CA PHE A 176 36.51 -11.90 9.26
C PHE A 176 36.78 -11.66 10.74
N ARG A 177 37.62 -10.66 11.06
CA ARG A 177 37.97 -10.26 12.43
C ARG A 177 37.87 -8.75 12.60
N ALA A 178 37.35 -8.32 13.74
CA ALA A 178 37.35 -6.91 14.11
C ALA A 178 38.81 -6.40 14.19
N GLY A 179 39.06 -5.24 13.61
CA GLY A 179 40.40 -4.63 13.56
C GLY A 179 41.25 -5.04 12.35
N GLU A 180 40.76 -5.91 11.47
CA GLU A 180 41.45 -6.32 10.23
C GLU A 180 40.80 -5.69 8.99
N SER A 181 41.51 -5.72 7.86
CA SER A 181 41.02 -5.28 6.55
C SER A 181 41.23 -6.33 5.46
N TYR A 182 40.34 -6.31 4.46
CA TYR A 182 40.29 -7.30 3.40
C TYR A 182 40.05 -6.64 2.05
N PHE A 183 40.64 -7.22 1.01
CA PHE A 183 40.21 -6.89 -0.35
C PHE A 183 38.96 -7.68 -0.71
N ILE A 184 37.99 -6.98 -1.32
CA ILE A 184 36.74 -7.54 -1.83
C ILE A 184 36.65 -7.16 -3.31
N ASN A 185 36.59 -8.14 -4.20
CA ASN A 185 36.31 -7.93 -5.62
C ASN A 185 34.81 -8.07 -5.87
N SER A 186 34.17 -6.96 -6.21
CA SER A 186 32.73 -6.90 -6.47
C SER A 186 32.43 -6.94 -7.96
N ALA A 187 31.39 -7.69 -8.35
CA ALA A 187 30.92 -7.81 -9.73
C ALA A 187 30.29 -6.51 -10.25
N GLU A 188 29.74 -5.72 -9.34
CA GLU A 188 28.99 -4.49 -9.57
C GLU A 188 29.17 -3.52 -8.38
N GLU A 189 28.75 -2.27 -8.53
CA GLU A 189 28.68 -1.36 -7.39
C GLU A 189 27.56 -1.81 -6.44
N THR A 190 27.88 -2.01 -5.16
CA THR A 190 26.97 -2.55 -4.16
C THR A 190 27.27 -1.99 -2.77
N SER A 191 26.62 -2.51 -1.72
CA SER A 191 26.96 -2.13 -0.34
C SER A 191 27.18 -3.36 0.53
N ILE A 192 27.97 -3.18 1.58
CA ILE A 192 28.18 -4.16 2.64
C ILE A 192 27.74 -3.57 3.98
N ASN A 193 26.91 -4.29 4.74
CA ASN A 193 26.52 -3.90 6.09
C ASN A 193 26.79 -5.03 7.07
N TYR A 194 27.33 -4.69 8.24
CA TYR A 194 27.69 -5.62 9.30
C TYR A 194 27.41 -5.04 10.70
N ASP A 195 26.42 -4.14 10.80
CA ASP A 195 25.99 -3.56 12.08
C ASP A 195 25.11 -4.50 12.89
N GLY A 196 24.34 -5.35 12.19
CA GLY A 196 23.49 -6.39 12.77
C GLY A 196 24.25 -7.69 13.05
N THR A 197 23.53 -8.82 13.04
CA THR A 197 24.08 -10.13 13.40
C THR A 197 24.65 -10.93 12.22
N ALA A 198 24.70 -10.36 11.01
CA ALA A 198 25.28 -10.98 9.82
C ALA A 198 25.94 -9.93 8.90
N ILE A 199 26.69 -10.41 7.91
CA ILE A 199 27.28 -9.59 6.84
C ILE A 199 26.36 -9.67 5.62
N TYR A 200 25.89 -8.52 5.15
CA TYR A 200 25.04 -8.40 3.96
C TYR A 200 25.85 -7.81 2.81
N LEU A 201 25.89 -8.43 1.62
CA LEU A 201 26.40 -7.81 0.39
C LEU A 201 25.28 -7.66 -0.63
N GLY A 202 25.16 -6.48 -1.22
CA GLY A 202 23.92 -6.13 -1.91
C GLY A 202 22.76 -5.99 -0.93
N ALA A 203 21.61 -5.57 -1.44
CA ALA A 203 20.51 -5.16 -0.59
C ALA A 203 19.63 -6.33 -0.07
N GLY A 204 20.20 -7.49 0.33
CA GLY A 204 19.43 -8.60 0.92
C GLY A 204 19.08 -8.34 2.39
N VAL A 205 17.91 -7.79 2.67
CA VAL A 205 17.51 -7.33 4.01
C VAL A 205 17.24 -8.50 4.98
N ALA A 206 17.69 -8.38 6.23
CA ALA A 206 17.23 -9.29 7.28
C ALA A 206 16.05 -8.72 8.07
N ILE A 207 15.12 -9.62 8.40
CA ILE A 207 14.02 -9.34 9.30
C ILE A 207 14.47 -9.82 10.69
N PRO A 208 14.77 -8.89 11.62
CA PRO A 208 15.28 -9.25 12.94
C PRO A 208 14.22 -9.98 13.77
N PRO A 209 14.62 -10.64 14.87
CA PRO A 209 13.68 -11.12 15.89
C PRO A 209 12.80 -9.98 16.40
N LEU A 210 11.61 -10.31 16.89
CA LEU A 210 10.67 -9.31 17.38
C LEU A 210 11.15 -8.57 18.64
N ALA A 211 12.17 -9.07 19.34
CA ALA A 211 12.77 -8.43 20.51
C ALA A 211 11.75 -7.99 21.58
N GLY A 212 10.70 -8.80 21.79
CA GLY A 212 9.61 -8.51 22.74
C GLY A 212 8.41 -7.75 22.15
N ALA A 213 8.50 -7.27 20.91
CA ALA A 213 7.34 -6.75 20.18
C ALA A 213 6.41 -7.89 19.73
N ARG A 214 5.14 -7.57 19.47
CA ARG A 214 4.17 -8.53 18.89
C ARG A 214 4.13 -8.49 17.37
N LEU A 215 4.68 -7.43 16.77
CA LEU A 215 4.64 -7.15 15.35
C LEU A 215 5.93 -6.47 14.89
N SER A 216 6.44 -6.89 13.74
CA SER A 216 7.37 -6.13 12.90
C SER A 216 6.86 -6.18 11.47
N LYS A 217 6.88 -5.03 10.79
CA LYS A 217 6.55 -4.90 9.36
C LYS A 217 7.81 -4.58 8.57
N THR A 218 8.01 -5.22 7.44
CA THR A 218 9.07 -4.87 6.50
C THR A 218 8.52 -4.78 5.09
N LEU A 219 8.99 -3.79 4.34
CA LEU A 219 8.49 -3.41 3.02
C LEU A 219 9.58 -3.58 1.98
N PHE A 220 9.24 -4.23 0.87
CA PHE A 220 10.16 -4.50 -0.21
C PHE A 220 9.51 -4.22 -1.56
N LYS A 221 10.23 -3.52 -2.43
CA LYS A 221 9.88 -3.35 -3.84
C LYS A 221 10.81 -4.27 -4.63
N THR A 222 10.29 -5.33 -5.24
CA THR A 222 11.14 -6.27 -5.99
C THR A 222 11.61 -5.60 -7.28
N ALA A 223 12.88 -5.74 -7.67
CA ALA A 223 13.42 -5.24 -8.95
C ALA A 223 13.86 -6.37 -9.89
N GLY A 224 13.62 -7.63 -9.48
CA GLY A 224 14.08 -8.85 -10.15
C GLY A 224 14.06 -10.07 -9.23
N GLY A 225 13.14 -10.07 -8.26
CA GLY A 225 13.17 -10.95 -7.09
C GLY A 225 13.74 -10.28 -5.83
N LEU A 226 13.50 -10.91 -4.69
CA LEU A 226 13.88 -10.48 -3.35
C LEU A 226 14.42 -11.69 -2.60
N SER A 227 15.50 -11.50 -1.84
CA SER A 227 16.06 -12.51 -0.96
C SER A 227 16.24 -11.93 0.44
N VAL A 228 15.47 -12.42 1.40
CA VAL A 228 15.48 -11.95 2.80
C VAL A 228 15.73 -13.07 3.77
N VAL A 229 16.40 -12.77 4.89
CA VAL A 229 16.62 -13.74 5.97
C VAL A 229 15.79 -13.33 7.19
N ILE A 230 14.88 -14.20 7.58
CA ILE A 230 14.12 -14.09 8.83
C ILE A 230 14.97 -14.75 9.93
N LYS A 231 15.40 -13.95 10.91
CA LYS A 231 16.31 -14.39 11.97
C LYS A 231 15.57 -14.98 13.16
N ASP A 232 15.97 -16.16 13.63
CA ASP A 232 15.49 -16.81 14.85
C ASP A 232 13.95 -16.85 14.95
N MET A 233 13.28 -17.30 13.88
CA MET A 233 11.83 -17.46 13.88
C MET A 233 11.45 -18.72 14.64
N ASN A 234 10.64 -18.56 15.68
CA ASN A 234 10.23 -19.66 16.55
C ASN A 234 8.79 -20.15 16.25
N ALA A 235 8.38 -21.24 16.90
CA ALA A 235 7.11 -21.91 16.61
C ALA A 235 5.85 -21.14 17.03
N VAL A 236 5.99 -20.08 17.85
CA VAL A 236 4.86 -19.20 18.23
C VAL A 236 4.80 -17.93 17.39
N GLU A 237 5.72 -17.80 16.43
CA GLU A 237 5.77 -16.71 15.47
C GLU A 237 5.26 -17.13 14.10
N GLN A 238 4.75 -16.15 13.38
CA GLN A 238 4.20 -16.32 12.04
C GLN A 238 4.74 -15.21 11.14
N ILE A 239 4.98 -15.55 9.88
CA ILE A 239 5.28 -14.60 8.82
C ILE A 239 4.08 -14.56 7.90
N VAL A 240 3.60 -13.37 7.61
CA VAL A 240 2.57 -13.16 6.59
C VAL A 240 3.20 -12.34 5.49
N ALA A 241 3.40 -12.99 4.35
CA ALA A 241 3.92 -12.35 3.16
C ALA A 241 2.74 -11.96 2.26
N ILE A 242 2.56 -10.65 2.07
CA ILE A 242 1.51 -10.08 1.23
C ILE A 242 2.18 -9.48 0.00
N GLY A 243 2.05 -10.15 -1.14
CA GLY A 243 2.52 -9.65 -2.43
C GLY A 243 1.40 -8.91 -3.15
N TYR A 244 1.72 -7.78 -3.79
CA TYR A 244 0.78 -6.99 -4.57
C TYR A 244 1.40 -6.49 -5.86
N ASN A 245 0.61 -6.38 -6.92
CA ASN A 245 1.11 -5.97 -8.23
C ASN A 245 1.00 -4.45 -8.42
N ARG A 246 2.10 -3.76 -8.67
CA ARG A 246 2.13 -2.32 -8.98
C ARG A 246 2.11 -2.03 -10.47
N GLY A 247 2.37 -3.06 -11.28
CA GLY A 247 2.39 -2.98 -12.73
C GLY A 247 0.98 -3.03 -13.32
N SER A 248 0.81 -2.39 -14.47
CA SER A 248 -0.45 -2.41 -15.22
C SER A 248 -0.77 -3.77 -15.88
N SER A 249 0.26 -4.62 -16.03
CA SER A 249 0.14 -5.96 -16.60
C SER A 249 -0.02 -6.98 -15.49
N TYR A 250 -0.74 -8.06 -15.78
CA TYR A 250 -0.86 -9.20 -14.87
C TYR A 250 0.52 -9.76 -14.49
N ALA A 251 0.72 -10.06 -13.21
CA ALA A 251 1.96 -10.61 -12.66
C ALA A 251 1.69 -11.54 -11.49
N SER A 252 2.53 -12.55 -11.31
CA SER A 252 2.49 -13.48 -10.18
C SER A 252 3.82 -13.46 -9.45
N PHE A 253 3.82 -13.95 -8.22
CA PHE A 253 5.05 -14.16 -7.47
C PHE A 253 5.11 -15.57 -6.90
N ASP A 254 6.33 -16.09 -6.81
CA ASP A 254 6.63 -17.32 -6.11
C ASP A 254 7.41 -16.97 -4.84
N ILE A 255 7.15 -17.69 -3.75
CA ILE A 255 7.94 -17.66 -2.53
C ILE A 255 8.57 -19.03 -2.35
N ALA A 256 9.88 -19.08 -2.16
CA ALA A 256 10.62 -20.25 -1.70
C ALA A 256 11.27 -19.92 -0.35
N ALA A 257 10.78 -20.56 0.70
CA ALA A 257 11.30 -20.39 2.05
C ALA A 257 12.05 -21.65 2.48
N SER A 258 13.34 -21.51 2.79
CA SER A 258 14.23 -22.60 3.20
C SER A 258 14.80 -22.34 4.58
N ALA A 259 14.95 -23.38 5.40
CA ALA A 259 15.66 -23.27 6.66
C ALA A 259 17.17 -23.22 6.37
N LEU A 260 17.88 -22.21 6.89
CA LEU A 260 19.32 -22.08 6.68
C LEU A 260 20.14 -23.12 7.47
N ASN A 261 19.52 -23.75 8.48
CA ASN A 261 20.18 -24.66 9.41
C ASN A 261 19.80 -26.15 9.20
N ALA A 262 18.96 -26.47 8.21
CA ALA A 262 18.53 -27.85 7.94
C ALA A 262 18.95 -28.28 6.53
N SER A 263 19.76 -29.33 6.43
CA SER A 263 20.17 -30.00 5.19
C SER A 263 19.02 -30.75 4.48
N ALA A 264 17.77 -30.30 4.64
CA ALA A 264 16.60 -30.98 4.14
C ALA A 264 16.15 -30.35 2.81
N ALA A 265 16.13 -31.17 1.77
CA ALA A 265 15.58 -30.83 0.47
C ALA A 265 14.17 -30.24 0.59
N LEU A 266 13.89 -29.20 -0.19
CA LEU A 266 12.57 -28.60 -0.36
C LEU A 266 11.56 -29.71 -0.71
N LYS A 267 10.62 -30.00 0.19
CA LYS A 267 9.43 -30.73 -0.21
C LYS A 267 8.53 -29.74 -0.94
N SER A 268 8.31 -29.96 -2.22
CA SER A 268 7.21 -29.33 -2.92
C SER A 268 5.93 -29.76 -2.21
N TYR A 269 5.26 -28.83 -1.54
CA TYR A 269 3.89 -29.08 -1.13
C TYR A 269 3.03 -28.86 -2.37
N ALA A 270 2.64 -29.96 -3.02
CA ALA A 270 1.44 -29.94 -3.86
C ALA A 270 0.31 -29.47 -2.95
N GLY A 271 -0.34 -28.37 -3.31
CA GLY A 271 -1.33 -27.69 -2.47
C GLY A 271 -2.25 -28.68 -1.75
N ALA A 272 -2.46 -28.46 -0.45
CA ALA A 272 -3.61 -29.04 0.21
C ALA A 272 -4.84 -28.65 -0.63
N GLY A 273 -5.56 -29.65 -1.15
CA GLY A 273 -6.56 -29.46 -2.19
C GLY A 273 -7.50 -28.28 -1.94
N ALA A 274 -7.29 -27.20 -2.68
CA ALA A 274 -8.39 -26.57 -3.38
C ALA A 274 -8.41 -27.20 -4.77
N ASP A 275 -9.59 -27.62 -5.20
CA ASP A 275 -9.89 -28.38 -6.41
C ASP A 275 -8.94 -28.08 -7.59
N ASN A 276 -8.15 -29.09 -7.98
CA ASN A 276 -7.12 -28.95 -8.99
C ASN A 276 -7.75 -29.31 -10.35
N GLN A 277 -8.31 -28.32 -11.04
CA GLN A 277 -8.50 -28.37 -12.48
C GLN A 277 -7.71 -27.25 -13.17
N THR A 278 -6.61 -27.66 -13.80
CA THR A 278 -5.92 -27.05 -14.95
C THR A 278 -5.22 -25.68 -14.79
N PRO A 279 -4.11 -25.48 -15.54
CA PRO A 279 -3.28 -24.28 -15.48
C PRO A 279 -3.90 -23.13 -16.28
N ASP A 280 -3.56 -21.89 -15.94
CA ASP A 280 -4.08 -20.65 -16.56
C ASP A 280 -5.60 -20.50 -16.50
N PHE A 281 -6.13 -20.06 -15.36
CA PHE A 281 -7.21 -19.07 -15.26
C PHE A 281 -7.42 -18.81 -13.76
N ALA A 282 -7.12 -17.59 -13.30
CA ALA A 282 -7.84 -17.07 -12.13
C ALA A 282 -9.32 -17.22 -12.46
N GLY A 283 -10.12 -17.83 -11.58
CA GLY A 283 -11.57 -17.76 -11.74
C GLY A 283 -11.94 -16.29 -11.94
N THR A 284 -12.79 -15.98 -12.92
CA THR A 284 -13.27 -14.60 -13.02
C THR A 284 -13.97 -14.25 -11.70
N PRO A 285 -13.95 -12.99 -11.25
CA PRO A 285 -14.74 -12.52 -10.11
C PRO A 285 -16.19 -13.01 -10.13
N ALA A 286 -16.77 -13.09 -11.34
CA ALA A 286 -18.08 -13.68 -11.60
C ALA A 286 -18.22 -15.15 -11.16
N ALA A 287 -17.18 -15.98 -11.31
CA ALA A 287 -17.20 -17.36 -10.86
C ALA A 287 -17.20 -17.48 -9.32
N HIS A 288 -16.52 -16.57 -8.62
CA HIS A 288 -16.49 -16.55 -7.15
C HIS A 288 -17.82 -16.04 -6.54
N GLU A 289 -18.52 -15.17 -7.27
CA GLU A 289 -19.80 -14.59 -6.87
C GLU A 289 -21.01 -15.34 -7.45
N ASN A 290 -20.80 -16.40 -8.24
CA ASN A 290 -21.83 -17.10 -9.02
C ASN A 290 -22.72 -16.14 -9.83
N LEU A 291 -22.12 -15.11 -10.44
CA LEU A 291 -22.89 -14.06 -11.11
C LEU A 291 -23.57 -14.60 -12.37
N GLY A 292 -24.89 -14.39 -12.44
CA GLY A 292 -25.67 -14.69 -13.63
C GLY A 292 -25.43 -13.67 -14.76
N PRO A 293 -25.81 -13.98 -16.01
CA PRO A 293 -25.69 -13.08 -17.16
C PRO A 293 -26.34 -11.71 -16.96
N GLU A 294 -27.43 -11.66 -16.20
CA GLU A 294 -28.16 -10.43 -15.87
C GLU A 294 -27.29 -9.49 -15.03
N GLN A 295 -26.66 -9.98 -13.95
CA GLN A 295 -25.78 -9.17 -13.10
C GLN A 295 -24.58 -8.61 -13.88
N ILE A 296 -24.01 -9.40 -14.79
CA ILE A 296 -22.94 -8.95 -15.69
C ILE A 296 -23.44 -7.82 -16.62
N ALA A 297 -24.68 -7.88 -17.08
CA ALA A 297 -25.26 -6.82 -17.91
C ALA A 297 -25.49 -5.54 -17.10
N VAL A 298 -25.95 -5.63 -15.83
CA VAL A 298 -26.04 -4.46 -14.92
C VAL A 298 -24.69 -3.77 -14.78
N MET A 299 -23.65 -4.55 -14.51
CA MET A 299 -22.28 -4.07 -14.34
C MET A 299 -21.77 -3.31 -15.56
N LYS A 300 -22.01 -3.84 -16.76
CA LYS A 300 -21.63 -3.18 -18.02
C LYS A 300 -22.39 -1.88 -18.23
N MET A 301 -23.68 -1.87 -17.90
CA MET A 301 -24.53 -0.69 -18.02
C MET A 301 -24.02 0.43 -17.12
N ASP A 302 -23.68 0.14 -15.86
CA ASP A 302 -23.19 1.15 -14.92
C ASP A 302 -21.84 1.74 -15.37
N ILE A 303 -20.88 0.91 -15.80
CA ILE A 303 -19.61 1.40 -16.40
C ILE A 303 -19.91 2.39 -17.53
N ALA A 304 -20.79 2.00 -18.44
CA ALA A 304 -21.08 2.79 -19.62
C ALA A 304 -21.86 4.07 -19.31
N ARG A 305 -22.70 4.07 -18.26
CA ARG A 305 -23.36 5.27 -17.74
C ARG A 305 -22.34 6.26 -17.18
N ARG A 306 -21.35 5.80 -16.41
CA ARG A 306 -20.28 6.64 -15.86
C ARG A 306 -19.41 7.26 -16.96
N ALA A 307 -19.12 6.51 -18.01
CA ALA A 307 -18.38 7.04 -19.16
C ALA A 307 -19.08 8.25 -19.83
N ASN A 308 -20.42 8.34 -19.76
CA ASN A 308 -21.18 9.43 -20.33
C ASN A 308 -21.15 10.72 -19.50
N GLU A 309 -20.78 10.66 -18.22
CA GLU A 309 -20.78 11.84 -17.33
C GLU A 309 -19.86 12.95 -17.83
N ARG A 310 -18.74 12.60 -18.48
CA ARG A 310 -17.82 13.56 -19.10
C ARG A 310 -18.46 14.31 -20.26
N VAL A 311 -19.15 13.58 -21.14
CA VAL A 311 -19.83 14.17 -22.29
C VAL A 311 -20.96 15.07 -21.81
N ALA A 312 -21.75 14.60 -20.85
CA ALA A 312 -22.81 15.39 -20.23
C ALA A 312 -22.27 16.67 -19.58
N ALA A 313 -21.15 16.58 -18.85
CA ALA A 313 -20.54 17.75 -18.21
C ALA A 313 -20.10 18.82 -19.22
N ARG A 314 -19.48 18.41 -20.33
CA ARG A 314 -19.09 19.32 -21.41
C ARG A 314 -20.30 20.03 -22.02
N LEU A 315 -21.36 19.27 -22.32
CA LEU A 315 -22.58 19.85 -22.90
C LEU A 315 -23.26 20.84 -21.94
N ARG A 316 -23.29 20.55 -20.63
CA ARG A 316 -23.84 21.47 -19.64
C ARG A 316 -23.01 22.76 -19.54
N GLY A 317 -21.69 22.64 -19.54
CA GLY A 317 -20.77 23.78 -19.51
C GLY A 317 -20.90 24.70 -20.73
N PHE A 318 -21.01 24.13 -21.95
CA PHE A 318 -21.22 24.92 -23.17
C PHE A 318 -22.58 25.64 -23.19
N ALA A 319 -23.64 24.99 -22.70
CA ALA A 319 -24.95 25.62 -22.58
C ALA A 319 -24.94 26.83 -21.62
N ALA A 320 -24.11 26.79 -20.58
CA ALA A 320 -23.94 27.90 -19.64
C ALA A 320 -23.00 29.02 -20.14
N GLY A 321 -22.03 28.71 -21.02
CA GLY A 321 -21.01 29.64 -21.51
C GLY A 321 -21.24 30.26 -22.88
N GLY A 322 -22.21 29.77 -23.67
CA GLY A 322 -22.65 30.43 -24.90
C GLY A 322 -23.26 31.78 -24.57
N THR A 323 -23.01 32.81 -25.39
CA THR A 323 -23.76 34.07 -25.33
C THR A 323 -25.23 33.76 -25.59
N ALA A 324 -25.97 33.45 -24.52
CA ALA A 324 -27.40 33.64 -24.51
C ALA A 324 -27.58 35.13 -24.75
N GLU A 325 -27.90 35.52 -25.99
CA GLU A 325 -28.80 36.64 -26.17
C GLU A 325 -29.88 36.45 -25.11
N LYS A 326 -30.06 37.46 -24.25
CA LYS A 326 -31.19 37.54 -23.34
C LYS A 326 -32.45 37.63 -24.18
N ASN A 327 -32.81 36.54 -24.85
CA ASN A 327 -34.17 36.29 -25.24
C ASN A 327 -34.89 36.16 -23.91
N GLU A 328 -35.78 37.11 -23.65
CA GLU A 328 -36.66 37.12 -22.50
C GLU A 328 -37.13 35.68 -22.26
N GLU A 329 -36.72 35.11 -21.12
CA GLU A 329 -37.31 33.86 -20.67
C GLU A 329 -38.83 34.07 -20.73
N PRO A 330 -39.58 33.20 -21.45
CA PRO A 330 -41.02 33.31 -21.40
C PRO A 330 -41.41 33.27 -19.92
N SER A 331 -42.10 34.31 -19.45
CA SER A 331 -42.50 34.46 -18.06
C SER A 331 -43.00 33.10 -17.58
N ARG A 332 -42.26 32.45 -16.68
CA ARG A 332 -42.60 31.14 -16.13
C ARG A 332 -44.00 31.30 -15.56
N ALA A 333 -45.01 30.80 -16.28
CA ALA A 333 -46.39 30.83 -15.85
C ALA A 333 -46.37 30.25 -14.44
N ALA A 334 -46.82 31.04 -13.45
CA ALA A 334 -46.63 30.74 -12.02
C ALA A 334 -46.81 29.24 -11.76
N ASP A 335 -45.70 28.51 -11.66
CA ASP A 335 -45.72 27.05 -11.54
C ASP A 335 -46.52 26.77 -10.27
N ARG A 336 -47.69 26.15 -10.42
CA ARG A 336 -48.53 25.75 -9.29
C ARG A 336 -47.62 25.01 -8.32
N GLN A 337 -47.53 25.50 -7.08
CA GLN A 337 -46.73 24.87 -6.06
C GLN A 337 -47.14 23.39 -5.95
N ALA A 338 -46.18 22.49 -6.16
CA ALA A 338 -46.43 21.05 -6.18
C ALA A 338 -47.12 20.63 -4.88
N ALA A 339 -48.15 19.79 -4.98
CA ALA A 339 -48.91 19.27 -3.86
C ALA A 339 -48.80 17.74 -3.80
N VAL A 340 -48.77 17.20 -2.57
CA VAL A 340 -48.83 15.75 -2.37
C VAL A 340 -50.08 15.19 -3.06
N GLY A 341 -49.89 14.13 -3.84
CA GLY A 341 -50.91 13.52 -4.69
C GLY A 341 -50.89 13.97 -6.15
N ASP A 342 -50.19 15.05 -6.50
CA ASP A 342 -50.02 15.46 -7.90
C ASP A 342 -49.31 14.35 -8.70
N LEU A 343 -49.75 14.15 -9.94
CA LEU A 343 -49.12 13.25 -10.90
C LEU A 343 -48.13 14.02 -11.79
N LYS A 344 -46.98 13.41 -12.05
CA LYS A 344 -45.97 13.91 -12.97
C LYS A 344 -45.37 12.77 -13.76
N ASP A 345 -45.16 12.98 -15.06
CA ASP A 345 -44.52 11.99 -15.91
C ASP A 345 -43.00 12.12 -15.84
N PHE A 346 -42.32 10.98 -15.86
CA PHE A 346 -40.87 10.88 -15.95
C PHE A 346 -40.47 9.84 -17.00
N TYR A 347 -39.32 10.01 -17.63
CA TYR A 347 -38.66 8.96 -18.39
C TYR A 347 -37.80 8.12 -17.45
N SER A 348 -37.92 6.80 -17.55
CA SER A 348 -37.15 5.84 -16.78
C SER A 348 -36.76 4.65 -17.65
N LEU A 349 -35.50 4.21 -17.56
CA LEU A 349 -35.01 3.05 -18.31
C LEU A 349 -35.69 1.78 -17.84
N ASN A 350 -36.15 0.96 -18.78
CA ASN A 350 -36.86 -0.28 -18.50
C ASN A 350 -36.04 -1.54 -18.83
N SER A 351 -34.81 -1.37 -19.33
CA SER A 351 -33.90 -2.41 -19.79
C SER A 351 -32.46 -2.13 -19.36
N LEU A 352 -31.57 -3.10 -19.60
CA LEU A 352 -30.12 -2.99 -19.36
C LEU A 352 -29.34 -2.52 -20.60
N ALA A 353 -30.03 -2.09 -21.66
CA ALA A 353 -29.39 -1.67 -22.90
C ALA A 353 -28.72 -0.30 -22.72
N TRP A 354 -27.43 -0.23 -23.06
CA TRP A 354 -26.68 1.02 -23.06
C TRP A 354 -25.58 1.01 -24.13
N PRO A 355 -25.53 1.99 -25.05
CA PRO A 355 -26.49 3.09 -25.24
C PRO A 355 -27.95 2.65 -25.46
N PRO A 356 -28.95 3.36 -24.92
CA PRO A 356 -30.35 2.97 -25.02
C PRO A 356 -30.98 3.38 -26.36
N TYR A 357 -31.99 2.63 -26.78
CA TYR A 357 -32.92 2.96 -27.85
C TYR A 357 -34.26 3.46 -27.29
N GLU A 358 -35.13 3.99 -28.15
CA GLU A 358 -36.43 4.53 -27.71
C GLU A 358 -37.28 3.53 -26.92
N GLY A 359 -37.27 2.25 -27.32
CA GLY A 359 -38.01 1.18 -26.64
C GLY A 359 -37.47 0.80 -25.25
N ASP A 360 -36.24 1.18 -24.94
CA ASP A 360 -35.60 0.95 -23.63
C ASP A 360 -36.07 1.95 -22.56
N TRP A 361 -36.90 2.92 -22.95
CA TRP A 361 -37.47 3.91 -22.04
C TRP A 361 -38.95 3.65 -21.80
N THR A 362 -39.38 3.96 -20.59
CA THR A 362 -40.80 4.06 -20.23
C THR A 362 -41.07 5.45 -19.71
N ARG A 363 -42.13 6.06 -20.25
CA ARG A 363 -42.71 7.26 -19.65
C ARG A 363 -43.62 6.83 -18.51
N VAL A 364 -43.12 6.89 -17.29
CA VAL A 364 -43.83 6.50 -16.07
C VAL A 364 -44.65 7.69 -15.56
N SER A 365 -45.90 7.45 -15.18
CA SER A 365 -46.71 8.45 -14.48
C SER A 365 -46.56 8.23 -12.97
N ALA A 366 -45.91 9.17 -12.30
CA ALA A 366 -45.52 9.05 -10.91
C ALA A 366 -46.32 10.01 -10.01
N LYS A 367 -46.75 9.50 -8.85
CA LYS A 367 -47.46 10.26 -7.82
C LYS A 367 -46.46 10.88 -6.84
N LEU A 368 -46.61 12.18 -6.56
CA LEU A 368 -45.87 12.85 -5.49
C LEU A 368 -46.37 12.35 -4.13
N ARG A 369 -45.53 11.60 -3.42
CA ARG A 369 -45.86 10.97 -2.13
C ARG A 369 -45.51 11.85 -0.94
N ALA A 370 -44.40 12.59 -1.00
CA ALA A 370 -43.97 13.48 0.08
C ALA A 370 -43.14 14.65 -0.45
N ILE A 371 -43.17 15.78 0.27
CA ILE A 371 -42.40 16.99 -0.04
C ILE A 371 -41.56 17.36 1.18
N GLY A 372 -40.26 17.48 0.98
CA GLY A 372 -39.31 17.97 1.96
C GLY A 372 -38.79 19.37 1.66
N SER A 373 -37.93 19.85 2.53
CA SER A 373 -37.11 21.04 2.34
C SER A 373 -35.99 20.85 1.32
N ARG A 374 -35.51 19.60 1.12
CA ARG A 374 -34.44 19.26 0.17
C ARG A 374 -34.83 18.24 -0.89
N CYS A 375 -35.98 17.57 -0.77
CA CYS A 375 -36.38 16.57 -1.77
C CYS A 375 -37.88 16.51 -2.08
N TYR A 376 -38.19 15.89 -3.21
CA TYR A 376 -39.51 15.35 -3.54
C TYR A 376 -39.44 13.82 -3.63
N ILE A 377 -40.41 13.13 -3.04
CA ILE A 377 -40.55 11.67 -3.16
C ILE A 377 -41.64 11.36 -4.16
N TYR A 378 -41.26 10.84 -5.33
CA TYR A 378 -42.17 10.39 -6.37
C TYR A 378 -42.20 8.87 -6.44
N GLU A 379 -43.35 8.32 -6.76
CA GLU A 379 -43.54 6.89 -6.97
C GLU A 379 -44.29 6.61 -8.26
N ASP A 380 -43.74 5.73 -9.09
CA ASP A 380 -44.38 5.14 -10.25
C ASP A 380 -45.68 4.40 -9.88
N THR A 381 -46.79 4.81 -10.50
CA THR A 381 -48.12 4.26 -10.24
C THR A 381 -48.39 2.92 -10.94
N SER A 382 -47.45 2.42 -11.75
CA SER A 382 -47.63 1.24 -12.60
C SER A 382 -46.96 -0.04 -12.10
N ALA A 383 -46.43 -0.05 -10.87
CA ALA A 383 -45.73 -1.20 -10.31
C ALA A 383 -46.65 -2.44 -10.19
N PRO A 384 -46.36 -3.56 -10.89
CA PRO A 384 -47.16 -4.78 -10.79
C PRO A 384 -46.77 -5.61 -9.56
N TYR A 385 -47.67 -6.47 -9.07
CA TYR A 385 -47.30 -7.50 -8.09
C TYR A 385 -46.14 -8.37 -8.64
N PRO A 386 -45.10 -8.72 -7.84
CA PRO A 386 -44.98 -8.59 -6.38
C PRO A 386 -44.38 -7.27 -5.87
N TYR A 387 -44.19 -6.28 -6.73
CA TYR A 387 -43.79 -4.94 -6.30
C TYR A 387 -44.97 -4.22 -5.65
N MET A 388 -44.67 -3.43 -4.64
CA MET A 388 -45.67 -2.79 -3.79
C MET A 388 -45.46 -1.27 -3.84
N PRO A 389 -46.52 -0.47 -3.69
CA PRO A 389 -46.35 0.94 -3.45
C PRO A 389 -45.77 1.15 -2.04
N LEU A 390 -44.96 2.19 -1.87
CA LEU A 390 -44.61 2.81 -0.61
C LEU A 390 -45.89 3.10 0.17
N SER A 391 -45.89 2.84 1.46
CA SER A 391 -46.84 3.44 2.38
C SER A 391 -46.55 4.93 2.57
N ASP A 392 -47.55 5.70 3.00
CA ASP A 392 -47.34 7.13 3.31
C ASP A 392 -46.30 7.30 4.43
N ALA A 393 -46.25 6.37 5.39
CA ALA A 393 -45.25 6.35 6.45
C ALA A 393 -43.82 6.13 5.92
N GLU A 394 -43.63 5.24 4.95
CA GLU A 394 -42.33 5.02 4.31
C GLU A 394 -41.89 6.26 3.51
N ALA A 395 -42.78 6.85 2.72
CA ALA A 395 -42.46 8.07 1.96
C ALA A 395 -42.09 9.24 2.89
N GLU A 396 -42.83 9.42 3.99
CA GLU A 396 -42.53 10.42 5.02
C GLU A 396 -41.19 10.13 5.72
N ARG A 397 -40.91 8.87 6.05
CA ARG A 397 -39.64 8.44 6.67
C ARG A 397 -38.46 8.75 5.76
N ILE A 398 -38.53 8.38 4.48
CA ILE A 398 -37.48 8.62 3.49
C ILE A 398 -37.21 10.12 3.34
N LYS A 399 -38.27 10.93 3.16
CA LYS A 399 -38.18 12.39 3.06
C LYS A 399 -37.54 13.02 4.30
N ASN A 400 -38.00 12.64 5.49
CA ASN A 400 -37.46 13.20 6.74
C ASN A 400 -35.99 12.81 6.96
N SER A 401 -35.62 11.56 6.69
CA SER A 401 -34.23 11.11 6.81
C SER A 401 -33.32 11.72 5.74
N PHE A 402 -33.80 11.94 4.51
CA PHE A 402 -33.02 12.67 3.51
C PHE A 402 -32.73 14.10 3.96
N ASP A 403 -33.76 14.85 4.37
CA ASP A 403 -33.63 16.25 4.78
C ASP A 403 -32.75 16.44 6.03
N SER A 404 -32.95 15.61 7.05
CA SER A 404 -32.36 15.82 8.38
C SER A 404 -31.08 15.04 8.65
N GLU A 405 -30.81 13.97 7.89
CA GLU A 405 -29.66 13.10 8.11
C GLU A 405 -28.76 13.01 6.87
N VAL A 406 -29.28 12.54 5.73
CA VAL A 406 -28.46 12.27 4.55
C VAL A 406 -27.92 13.57 3.95
N TYR A 407 -28.80 14.49 3.57
CA TYR A 407 -28.43 15.74 2.90
C TYR A 407 -27.36 16.53 3.67
N PRO A 408 -27.53 16.88 4.96
CA PRO A 408 -26.53 17.67 5.67
C PRO A 408 -25.20 16.93 5.85
N LYS A 409 -25.21 15.62 6.12
CA LYS A 409 -23.97 14.84 6.33
C LYS A 409 -23.18 14.66 5.03
N ILE A 410 -23.87 14.32 3.93
CA ILE A 410 -23.20 14.10 2.64
C ILE A 410 -22.71 15.43 2.06
N THR A 411 -23.50 16.50 2.15
CA THR A 411 -23.02 17.80 1.67
C THR A 411 -21.86 18.36 2.49
N GLN A 412 -21.85 18.12 3.80
CA GLN A 412 -20.72 18.47 4.66
C GLN A 412 -19.45 17.68 4.31
N ALA A 413 -19.58 16.41 3.94
CA ALA A 413 -18.44 15.53 3.67
C ALA A 413 -17.87 15.68 2.25
N PHE A 414 -18.70 15.93 1.24
CA PHE A 414 -18.29 15.85 -0.18
C PHE A 414 -18.49 17.14 -0.97
N GLY A 415 -19.31 18.08 -0.49
CA GLY A 415 -19.63 19.34 -1.19
C GLY A 415 -21.09 19.39 -1.63
N SER A 416 -21.43 20.29 -2.53
CA SER A 416 -22.82 20.45 -2.98
C SER A 416 -23.08 19.76 -4.33
N GLU A 417 -24.32 19.36 -4.52
CA GLU A 417 -24.95 19.12 -5.81
C GLU A 417 -25.09 20.43 -6.62
N PRO A 418 -25.49 20.37 -7.90
CA PRO A 418 -25.86 21.55 -8.66
C PRO A 418 -27.06 22.25 -8.04
N LYS A 419 -26.89 23.54 -7.71
CA LYS A 419 -27.87 24.28 -6.92
C LYS A 419 -27.85 25.79 -7.26
N PRO A 420 -28.96 26.37 -7.78
CA PRO A 420 -30.20 25.69 -8.12
C PRO A 420 -29.99 24.68 -9.26
N GLY A 421 -30.95 23.77 -9.38
CA GLY A 421 -30.95 22.73 -10.39
C GLY A 421 -31.13 23.23 -11.82
N VAL A 422 -31.09 22.32 -12.80
CA VAL A 422 -31.31 22.64 -14.23
C VAL A 422 -32.68 23.29 -14.49
N ASP A 423 -33.66 23.01 -13.64
CA ASP A 423 -35.01 23.56 -13.67
C ASP A 423 -35.21 24.77 -12.74
N GLY A 424 -34.16 25.21 -12.05
CA GLY A 424 -34.21 26.28 -11.06
C GLY A 424 -34.76 25.90 -9.68
N ASP A 425 -35.18 24.65 -9.43
CA ASP A 425 -35.55 24.18 -8.08
C ASP A 425 -34.28 23.77 -7.31
N GLU A 426 -34.27 23.97 -5.99
CA GLU A 426 -33.16 23.55 -5.13
C GLU A 426 -33.36 22.16 -4.54
N ARG A 427 -34.50 21.52 -4.80
CA ARG A 427 -34.84 20.19 -4.28
C ARG A 427 -34.47 19.08 -5.25
N VAL A 428 -33.97 17.98 -4.68
CA VAL A 428 -33.67 16.75 -5.41
C VAL A 428 -34.94 15.91 -5.60
N TYR A 429 -35.12 15.36 -6.79
CA TYR A 429 -36.23 14.46 -7.10
C TYR A 429 -35.81 13.00 -6.89
N ILE A 430 -36.56 12.26 -6.08
CA ILE A 430 -36.31 10.85 -5.79
C ILE A 430 -37.46 10.03 -6.36
N LEU A 431 -37.21 9.27 -7.43
CA LEU A 431 -38.23 8.50 -8.14
C LEU A 431 -38.14 7.01 -7.82
N PHE A 432 -39.14 6.47 -7.13
CA PHE A 432 -39.30 5.04 -6.92
C PHE A 432 -40.02 4.40 -8.11
N SER A 433 -39.40 3.43 -8.77
CA SER A 433 -40.02 2.72 -9.90
C SER A 433 -39.59 1.27 -10.00
N TYR A 434 -40.54 0.42 -10.38
CA TYR A 434 -40.29 -1.00 -10.71
C TYR A 434 -39.32 -1.15 -11.90
N ASN A 435 -39.17 -0.12 -12.73
CA ASN A 435 -38.18 -0.09 -13.79
C ASN A 435 -36.74 -0.22 -13.28
N VAL A 436 -36.45 0.29 -12.08
CA VAL A 436 -35.14 0.10 -11.42
C VAL A 436 -34.97 -1.36 -11.00
N ASN A 437 -36.03 -1.99 -10.47
CA ASN A 437 -36.00 -3.41 -10.13
C ASN A 437 -35.77 -4.33 -11.34
N LYS A 438 -36.31 -3.98 -12.53
CA LYS A 438 -36.04 -4.71 -13.79
C LYS A 438 -34.58 -4.68 -14.21
N GLN A 439 -33.85 -3.66 -13.78
CA GLN A 439 -32.43 -3.52 -14.01
C GLN A 439 -31.60 -4.24 -12.93
N SER A 440 -32.24 -4.97 -12.01
CA SER A 440 -31.57 -5.60 -10.87
C SER A 440 -30.71 -4.62 -10.05
N ALA A 441 -31.08 -3.34 -10.06
CA ALA A 441 -30.42 -2.26 -9.33
C ALA A 441 -31.21 -1.88 -8.08
N ALA A 442 -30.52 -1.34 -7.07
CA ALA A 442 -31.17 -0.76 -5.89
C ALA A 442 -31.50 0.73 -6.08
N GLY A 443 -30.69 1.41 -6.89
CA GLY A 443 -30.87 2.80 -7.31
C GLY A 443 -29.84 3.15 -8.39
N TYR A 444 -30.01 4.31 -9.01
CA TYR A 444 -28.98 4.88 -9.88
C TYR A 444 -29.14 6.39 -10.08
N PHE A 445 -28.00 7.05 -10.25
CA PHE A 445 -27.85 8.41 -10.76
C PHE A 445 -27.54 8.41 -12.26
N ASP A 446 -28.15 9.34 -13.00
CA ASP A 446 -27.86 9.57 -14.42
C ASP A 446 -27.78 11.08 -14.69
N SER A 447 -26.56 11.53 -14.99
CA SER A 447 -26.21 12.94 -15.27
C SER A 447 -26.97 13.55 -16.45
N THR A 448 -27.49 12.74 -17.38
CA THR A 448 -28.25 13.26 -18.53
C THR A 448 -29.55 13.95 -18.11
N ASN A 449 -30.12 13.61 -16.96
CA ASN A 449 -31.30 14.28 -16.41
C ASN A 449 -31.03 15.74 -16.04
N GLN A 450 -29.77 16.15 -15.94
CA GLN A 450 -29.38 17.53 -15.63
C GLN A 450 -28.99 18.34 -16.88
N LEU A 451 -29.35 17.83 -18.06
CA LEU A 451 -29.31 18.53 -19.34
C LEU A 451 -30.74 18.80 -19.82
N THR A 452 -30.94 19.80 -20.69
CA THR A 452 -32.23 19.94 -21.37
C THR A 452 -32.37 18.88 -22.48
N GLN A 453 -33.59 18.47 -22.79
CA GLN A 453 -33.87 17.54 -23.88
C GLN A 453 -33.36 18.11 -25.22
N ALA A 454 -33.46 19.42 -25.42
CA ALA A 454 -32.95 20.11 -26.60
C ALA A 454 -31.43 19.94 -26.77
N VAL A 455 -30.67 19.99 -25.68
CA VAL A 455 -29.22 19.73 -25.70
C VAL A 455 -28.93 18.30 -26.15
N LEU A 456 -29.63 17.31 -25.59
CA LEU A 456 -29.49 15.91 -25.99
C LEU A 456 -29.86 15.70 -27.47
N ASP A 457 -30.97 16.28 -27.92
CA ASP A 457 -31.49 16.23 -29.30
C ASP A 457 -30.52 16.85 -30.32
N SER A 458 -29.75 17.86 -29.92
CA SER A 458 -28.76 18.51 -30.78
C SER A 458 -27.39 17.82 -30.84
N SER A 459 -27.09 16.94 -29.87
CA SER A 459 -25.76 16.33 -29.70
C SER A 459 -25.56 15.08 -30.54
N ALA A 460 -24.44 15.00 -31.27
CA ALA A 460 -24.05 13.82 -32.05
C ALA A 460 -23.62 12.62 -31.16
N ASP A 461 -23.20 12.90 -29.92
CA ASP A 461 -22.88 11.87 -28.92
C ASP A 461 -24.15 11.28 -28.27
N TYR A 462 -25.26 12.02 -28.35
CA TYR A 462 -26.59 11.60 -27.91
C TYR A 462 -27.53 11.56 -29.12
N ASN A 463 -28.67 12.24 -29.14
CA ASN A 463 -29.81 11.90 -30.01
C ASN A 463 -29.65 12.28 -31.50
N LYS A 464 -28.62 13.05 -31.87
CA LYS A 464 -28.27 13.32 -33.29
C LYS A 464 -27.34 12.25 -33.87
N ASN A 465 -27.06 11.18 -33.13
CA ASN A 465 -26.26 10.05 -33.60
C ASN A 465 -26.91 9.34 -34.81
N SER A 466 -26.08 8.66 -35.61
CA SER A 466 -26.54 7.84 -36.74
C SER A 466 -26.87 6.38 -36.38
N SER A 467 -26.62 5.98 -35.13
CA SER A 467 -26.84 4.62 -34.62
C SER A 467 -28.26 4.36 -34.14
N GLY A 468 -29.12 5.39 -34.10
CA GLY A 468 -30.50 5.30 -33.63
C GLY A 468 -30.67 5.29 -32.11
N TYR A 469 -29.60 5.55 -31.33
CA TYR A 469 -29.71 5.66 -29.88
C TYR A 469 -30.58 6.84 -29.49
N LYS A 470 -31.35 6.69 -28.40
CA LYS A 470 -32.26 7.73 -27.90
C LYS A 470 -32.13 7.84 -26.39
N TYR A 471 -31.90 9.05 -25.93
CA TYR A 471 -31.76 9.47 -24.54
C TYR A 471 -32.86 10.47 -24.21
N TYR A 472 -33.43 10.33 -23.03
CA TYR A 472 -34.41 11.26 -22.49
C TYR A 472 -33.88 11.90 -21.22
N SER A 473 -34.06 13.22 -21.11
CA SER A 473 -33.82 13.96 -19.87
C SER A 473 -35.14 14.27 -19.20
N ASN A 474 -35.19 14.10 -17.88
CA ASN A 474 -36.29 14.64 -17.07
C ASN A 474 -36.10 16.12 -16.69
N GLU A 475 -34.94 16.69 -17.00
CA GLU A 475 -34.55 18.07 -16.65
C GLU A 475 -34.70 18.33 -15.15
N LYS A 476 -34.12 17.44 -14.33
CA LYS A 476 -34.11 17.46 -12.86
C LYS A 476 -32.81 16.93 -12.28
N GLU A 477 -32.40 17.49 -11.16
CA GLU A 477 -31.48 16.90 -10.20
C GLU A 477 -32.20 15.73 -9.52
N MET A 478 -31.99 14.53 -10.05
CA MET A 478 -32.73 13.35 -9.62
C MET A 478 -31.89 12.08 -9.56
N PHE A 479 -32.37 11.11 -8.78
CA PHE A 479 -31.95 9.72 -8.86
C PHE A 479 -33.15 8.78 -8.75
N TYR A 480 -32.97 7.56 -9.25
CA TYR A 480 -33.99 6.54 -9.35
C TYR A 480 -33.76 5.48 -8.28
N MET A 481 -34.83 4.99 -7.68
CA MET A 481 -34.81 4.03 -6.59
C MET A 481 -35.69 2.82 -6.91
N ALA A 482 -35.25 1.65 -6.47
CA ALA A 482 -36.05 0.43 -6.54
C ALA A 482 -37.31 0.54 -5.68
N ALA A 483 -38.46 0.14 -6.23
CA ALA A 483 -39.69 0.00 -5.48
C ALA A 483 -39.60 -1.17 -4.48
N PRO A 484 -40.33 -1.11 -3.34
CA PRO A 484 -40.37 -2.23 -2.41
C PRO A 484 -41.08 -3.43 -3.07
N LYS A 485 -40.80 -4.63 -2.56
CA LYS A 485 -41.44 -5.87 -3.00
C LYS A 485 -41.81 -6.75 -1.81
N SER A 486 -42.71 -7.70 -2.01
CA SER A 486 -43.16 -8.59 -0.92
C SER A 486 -42.03 -9.34 -0.20
N THR A 487 -40.91 -9.60 -0.87
CA THR A 487 -39.72 -10.24 -0.30
C THR A 487 -38.67 -9.28 0.25
N PHE A 488 -38.86 -7.97 0.08
CA PHE A 488 -37.94 -6.92 0.53
C PHE A 488 -38.72 -5.62 0.79
N SER A 489 -39.17 -5.46 2.02
CA SER A 489 -40.02 -4.35 2.50
C SER A 489 -39.75 -4.07 3.98
N GLY A 490 -40.40 -3.04 4.56
CA GLY A 490 -40.24 -2.68 5.97
C GLY A 490 -38.87 -2.07 6.31
N GLU A 491 -38.43 -2.24 7.55
CA GLU A 491 -37.23 -1.54 8.07
C GLU A 491 -35.95 -1.91 7.33
N THR A 492 -35.80 -3.18 6.94
CA THR A 492 -34.64 -3.63 6.14
C THR A 492 -34.60 -2.94 4.78
N TYR A 493 -35.76 -2.80 4.13
CA TYR A 493 -35.87 -2.06 2.87
C TYR A 493 -35.56 -0.58 3.07
N LEU A 494 -36.12 0.05 4.11
CA LEU A 494 -35.91 1.47 4.40
C LEU A 494 -34.44 1.79 4.70
N THR A 495 -33.79 0.99 5.55
CA THR A 495 -32.37 1.15 5.90
C THR A 495 -31.49 1.02 4.65
N ASN A 496 -31.74 -0.01 3.83
CA ASN A 496 -31.03 -0.17 2.56
C ASN A 496 -31.27 1.00 1.61
N THR A 497 -32.53 1.43 1.47
CA THR A 497 -32.93 2.53 0.59
C THR A 497 -32.24 3.82 0.98
N LEU A 498 -32.15 4.13 2.28
CA LEU A 498 -31.48 5.34 2.76
C LEU A 498 -29.96 5.29 2.54
N GLY A 499 -29.34 4.11 2.65
CA GLY A 499 -27.95 3.90 2.24
C GLY A 499 -27.75 4.17 0.75
N VAL A 500 -28.60 3.58 -0.10
CA VAL A 500 -28.51 3.79 -1.57
C VAL A 500 -28.79 5.25 -1.94
N ILE A 501 -29.73 5.93 -1.28
CA ILE A 501 -29.96 7.37 -1.49
C ILE A 501 -28.70 8.18 -1.16
N ALA A 502 -27.98 7.88 -0.08
CA ALA A 502 -26.72 8.54 0.25
C ALA A 502 -25.65 8.28 -0.82
N HIS A 503 -25.60 7.07 -1.36
CA HIS A 503 -24.70 6.67 -2.44
C HIS A 503 -24.99 7.43 -3.74
N GLU A 504 -26.24 7.44 -4.21
CA GLU A 504 -26.61 8.17 -5.44
C GLU A 504 -26.49 9.69 -5.29
N PHE A 505 -26.72 10.21 -4.08
CA PHE A 505 -26.51 11.63 -3.82
C PHE A 505 -25.02 11.99 -3.85
N GLN A 506 -24.12 11.10 -3.38
CA GLN A 506 -22.68 11.29 -3.53
C GLN A 506 -22.29 11.34 -5.00
N HIS A 507 -22.81 10.46 -5.85
CA HIS A 507 -22.58 10.49 -7.30
C HIS A 507 -22.94 11.84 -7.92
N MET A 508 -24.11 12.39 -7.55
CA MET A 508 -24.54 13.71 -8.02
C MET A 508 -23.61 14.84 -7.57
N ILE A 509 -23.15 14.81 -6.32
CA ILE A 509 -22.18 15.78 -5.78
C ILE A 509 -20.84 15.62 -6.49
N ASN A 510 -20.35 14.39 -6.67
CA ASN A 510 -19.09 14.11 -7.35
C ASN A 510 -19.13 14.62 -8.79
N TRP A 511 -20.23 14.37 -9.51
CA TRP A 511 -20.41 14.91 -10.85
C TRP A 511 -20.35 16.45 -10.86
N ASN A 512 -20.95 17.13 -9.89
CA ASN A 512 -20.88 18.58 -9.79
C ASN A 512 -19.48 19.12 -9.46
N GLN A 513 -18.90 18.63 -8.37
CA GLN A 513 -17.66 19.15 -7.81
C GLN A 513 -16.43 18.76 -8.66
N HIS A 514 -16.50 17.61 -9.32
CA HIS A 514 -15.38 17.04 -10.06
C HIS A 514 -15.54 17.26 -11.57
N SER A 515 -16.65 16.79 -12.16
CA SER A 515 -16.81 16.78 -13.61
C SER A 515 -17.45 18.04 -14.19
N LEU A 516 -18.41 18.70 -13.54
CA LEU A 516 -18.99 19.94 -14.07
C LEU A 516 -18.01 21.11 -13.97
N ILE A 517 -17.30 21.22 -12.86
CA ILE A 517 -16.28 22.26 -12.66
C ILE A 517 -15.08 22.02 -13.59
N ASN A 518 -14.73 20.75 -13.85
CA ASN A 518 -13.72 20.39 -14.83
C ASN A 518 -14.22 19.29 -15.78
N PRO A 519 -14.84 19.65 -16.93
CA PRO A 519 -15.45 18.71 -17.88
C PRO A 519 -14.48 17.71 -18.53
N ASP A 520 -13.18 17.86 -18.32
CA ASP A 520 -12.17 16.91 -18.79
C ASP A 520 -11.77 15.87 -17.74
N ILE A 521 -12.29 15.99 -16.52
CA ILE A 521 -11.98 15.12 -15.40
C ILE A 521 -13.18 14.23 -15.07
N LEU A 522 -12.92 12.93 -15.06
CA LEU A 522 -13.84 11.90 -14.59
C LEU A 522 -13.07 11.03 -13.60
N GLU A 523 -13.58 10.93 -12.37
CA GLU A 523 -12.95 10.12 -11.34
C GLU A 523 -12.91 8.64 -11.76
N GLU A 524 -11.81 7.96 -11.44
CA GLU A 524 -11.68 6.53 -11.72
C GLU A 524 -12.75 5.74 -10.93
N SER A 525 -13.37 4.75 -11.58
CA SER A 525 -14.55 4.06 -11.04
C SER A 525 -14.33 3.50 -9.63
N TRP A 526 -13.14 2.97 -9.33
CA TRP A 526 -12.84 2.43 -8.00
C TRP A 526 -12.92 3.48 -6.89
N LEU A 527 -12.46 4.70 -7.15
CA LEU A 527 -12.47 5.77 -6.17
C LEU A 527 -13.86 6.40 -6.10
N ASN A 528 -14.52 6.57 -7.24
CA ASN A 528 -15.89 7.08 -7.32
C ASN A 528 -16.87 6.18 -6.52
N GLU A 529 -16.84 4.87 -6.78
CA GLU A 529 -17.68 3.91 -6.05
C GLU A 529 -17.27 3.76 -4.58
N GLY A 530 -15.97 3.72 -4.27
CA GLY A 530 -15.50 3.67 -2.89
C GLY A 530 -15.95 4.86 -2.05
N LEU A 531 -15.92 6.09 -2.61
CA LEU A 531 -16.44 7.30 -1.96
C LEU A 531 -17.97 7.27 -1.83
N SER A 532 -18.68 6.73 -2.80
CA SER A 532 -20.13 6.55 -2.74
C SER A 532 -20.55 5.51 -1.69
N GLN A 533 -19.75 4.47 -1.46
CA GLN A 533 -19.97 3.53 -0.36
C GLN A 533 -19.64 4.17 1.00
N LEU A 534 -18.56 4.95 1.07
CA LEU A 534 -18.25 5.76 2.25
C LEU A 534 -19.35 6.80 2.55
N ALA A 535 -20.12 7.25 1.56
CA ALA A 535 -21.27 8.11 1.81
C ALA A 535 -22.37 7.37 2.60
N GLN A 536 -22.62 6.08 2.32
CA GLN A 536 -23.56 5.27 3.09
C GLN A 536 -23.13 5.23 4.57
N ASP A 537 -21.84 5.01 4.82
CA ASP A 537 -21.21 5.03 6.12
C ASP A 537 -21.40 6.36 6.86
N ILE A 538 -21.11 7.47 6.18
CA ILE A 538 -21.20 8.81 6.74
C ILE A 538 -22.67 9.12 7.08
N ALA A 539 -23.61 8.72 6.23
CA ALA A 539 -25.03 8.92 6.45
C ALA A 539 -25.57 8.13 7.67
N GLY A 540 -24.94 7.01 8.03
CA GLY A 540 -25.39 6.13 9.12
C GLY A 540 -25.98 4.80 8.66
N TYR A 541 -25.86 4.48 7.36
CA TYR A 541 -26.52 3.36 6.68
C TYR A 541 -25.53 2.41 5.98
N GLY A 542 -24.23 2.61 6.20
CA GLY A 542 -23.17 1.84 5.58
C GLY A 542 -22.88 0.50 6.25
N TYR A 543 -21.86 -0.18 5.71
CA TYR A 543 -21.59 -1.59 6.01
C TYR A 543 -21.11 -1.78 7.45
N GLN A 544 -20.42 -0.79 8.03
CA GLN A 544 -19.98 -0.83 9.42
C GLN A 544 -21.13 -0.81 10.45
N TYR A 545 -22.34 -0.43 10.05
CA TYR A 545 -23.52 -0.55 10.90
C TYR A 545 -24.25 -1.90 10.73
N GLY A 546 -23.69 -2.82 9.94
CA GLY A 546 -24.27 -4.12 9.65
C GLY A 546 -25.42 -4.04 8.66
N THR A 547 -25.25 -3.25 7.59
CA THR A 547 -26.17 -3.20 6.45
C THR A 547 -25.44 -3.74 5.23
N LEU A 548 -25.90 -4.84 4.63
CA LEU A 548 -25.29 -5.45 3.43
C LEU A 548 -23.78 -5.73 3.54
N SER A 549 -23.27 -6.05 4.72
CA SER A 549 -21.83 -6.27 4.95
C SER A 549 -21.27 -7.45 4.16
N PHE A 550 -22.14 -8.32 3.63
CA PHE A 550 -21.78 -9.39 2.69
C PHE A 550 -21.04 -8.88 1.45
N VAL A 551 -21.16 -7.60 1.09
CA VAL A 551 -20.39 -6.99 -0.01
C VAL A 551 -18.88 -7.05 0.24
N ILE A 552 -18.45 -6.98 1.50
CA ILE A 552 -17.02 -6.96 1.88
C ILE A 552 -16.40 -8.37 1.84
N GLU A 553 -17.20 -9.38 2.15
CA GLU A 553 -16.71 -10.74 2.41
C GLU A 553 -15.98 -11.40 1.22
N PRO A 554 -16.47 -11.30 -0.04
CA PRO A 554 -15.79 -11.90 -1.19
C PRO A 554 -14.36 -11.42 -1.36
N PHE A 555 -14.09 -10.12 -1.15
CA PHE A 555 -12.73 -9.58 -1.24
C PHE A 555 -11.82 -10.07 -0.12
N LEU A 556 -12.31 -10.09 1.13
CA LEU A 556 -11.52 -10.61 2.23
C LEU A 556 -11.21 -12.11 2.06
N ARG A 557 -12.09 -12.86 1.38
CA ARG A 557 -11.93 -14.29 1.12
C ARG A 557 -11.03 -14.60 -0.08
N TYR A 558 -11.13 -13.85 -1.17
CA TYR A 558 -10.41 -14.06 -2.44
C TYR A 558 -9.74 -12.78 -2.94
N PRO A 559 -8.81 -12.19 -2.16
CA PRO A 559 -8.24 -10.86 -2.44
C PRO A 559 -7.49 -10.79 -3.78
N GLU A 560 -7.01 -11.91 -4.28
CA GLU A 560 -6.29 -12.01 -5.56
C GLU A 560 -7.19 -11.75 -6.78
N SER A 561 -8.50 -11.96 -6.63
CA SER A 561 -9.49 -11.84 -7.71
C SER A 561 -10.00 -10.41 -7.90
N TYR A 562 -9.82 -9.52 -6.91
CA TYR A 562 -10.43 -8.19 -6.90
C TYR A 562 -9.38 -7.09 -6.85
N SER A 563 -9.00 -6.62 -8.04
CA SER A 563 -8.12 -5.47 -8.20
C SER A 563 -8.78 -4.19 -7.66
N LEU A 564 -8.00 -3.37 -6.93
CA LEU A 564 -8.47 -2.05 -6.54
C LEU A 564 -8.61 -1.13 -7.77
N THR A 565 -7.59 -1.03 -8.62
CA THR A 565 -7.55 -0.01 -9.69
C THR A 565 -8.07 -0.50 -11.05
N LYS A 566 -8.02 -1.81 -11.35
CA LYS A 566 -8.75 -2.44 -12.46
C LYS A 566 -10.14 -2.87 -11.99
N PHE A 567 -10.85 -1.91 -11.41
CA PHE A 567 -12.17 -2.12 -10.86
C PHE A 567 -13.16 -2.60 -11.92
N GLN A 568 -13.94 -3.58 -11.53
CA GLN A 568 -15.13 -4.02 -12.25
C GLN A 568 -16.29 -3.90 -11.27
N PHE A 569 -17.50 -3.73 -11.77
CA PHE A 569 -18.66 -3.71 -10.89
C PHE A 569 -18.88 -5.15 -10.39
N GLY A 570 -19.09 -5.35 -9.09
CA GLY A 570 -19.13 -6.68 -8.46
C GLY A 570 -18.91 -6.60 -6.95
N LEU A 571 -19.43 -7.56 -6.18
CA LEU A 571 -19.48 -7.46 -4.72
C LEU A 571 -18.08 -7.31 -4.14
N GLY A 572 -17.11 -8.16 -4.51
CA GLY A 572 -15.75 -8.06 -3.98
C GLY A 572 -15.00 -6.79 -4.42
N TYR A 573 -15.26 -6.27 -5.62
CA TYR A 573 -14.69 -4.99 -6.05
C TYR A 573 -15.22 -3.82 -5.23
N TYR A 574 -16.55 -3.80 -5.01
CA TYR A 574 -17.21 -2.88 -4.10
C TYR A 574 -16.68 -3.04 -2.68
N GLY A 575 -16.47 -4.26 -2.19
CA GLY A 575 -15.88 -4.52 -0.88
C GLY A 575 -14.47 -3.95 -0.74
N ASN A 576 -13.62 -4.13 -1.75
CA ASN A 576 -12.26 -3.61 -1.79
C ASN A 576 -12.24 -2.07 -1.84
N ALA A 577 -12.99 -1.47 -2.77
CA ALA A 577 -13.11 -0.03 -2.92
C ALA A 577 -13.63 0.65 -1.65
N TYR A 578 -14.67 0.09 -1.04
CA TYR A 578 -15.19 0.52 0.25
C TYR A 578 -14.12 0.47 1.34
N LEU A 579 -13.47 -0.68 1.55
CA LEU A 579 -12.47 -0.82 2.61
C LEU A 579 -11.31 0.16 2.39
N PHE A 580 -10.88 0.39 1.14
CA PHE A 580 -9.85 1.36 0.85
C PHE A 580 -10.28 2.79 1.19
N ALA A 581 -11.48 3.23 0.75
CA ALA A 581 -12.01 4.57 1.07
C ALA A 581 -12.26 4.77 2.57
N ARG A 582 -12.77 3.73 3.26
CA ARG A 582 -12.96 3.71 4.71
C ARG A 582 -11.64 3.80 5.46
N TYR A 583 -10.62 3.07 5.02
CA TYR A 583 -9.28 3.17 5.57
C TYR A 583 -8.68 4.56 5.34
N LEU A 584 -8.84 5.12 4.14
CA LEU A 584 -8.42 6.48 3.82
C LEU A 584 -9.03 7.51 4.79
N ALA A 585 -10.33 7.40 5.07
CA ALA A 585 -11.03 8.24 6.06
C ALA A 585 -10.54 7.98 7.50
N ASP A 586 -10.33 6.72 7.91
CA ASP A 586 -9.79 6.36 9.24
C ASP A 586 -8.37 6.92 9.45
N ARG A 587 -7.60 7.05 8.38
CA ARG A 587 -6.26 7.65 8.37
C ARG A 587 -6.28 9.19 8.33
N GLY A 588 -7.47 9.81 8.33
CA GLY A 588 -7.66 11.25 8.45
C GLY A 588 -7.79 12.02 7.13
N ALA A 589 -7.96 11.31 6.00
CA ALA A 589 -8.26 11.97 4.74
C ALA A 589 -9.64 12.62 4.77
N ASN A 590 -9.77 13.79 4.15
CA ASN A 590 -11.03 14.48 3.97
C ASN A 590 -11.59 14.18 2.58
N PRO A 591 -12.72 13.45 2.45
CA PRO A 591 -13.31 13.12 1.16
C PRO A 591 -13.62 14.33 0.27
N MET A 592 -13.93 15.48 0.87
CA MET A 592 -14.14 16.76 0.18
C MET A 592 -12.95 17.14 -0.71
N ASN A 593 -11.72 16.87 -0.28
CA ASN A 593 -10.53 17.22 -1.04
C ASN A 593 -10.37 16.35 -2.28
N LEU A 594 -10.76 15.07 -2.19
CA LEU A 594 -10.73 14.14 -3.33
C LEU A 594 -11.77 14.55 -4.36
N VAL A 595 -12.99 14.90 -3.92
CA VAL A 595 -14.10 15.26 -4.80
C VAL A 595 -13.93 16.64 -5.46
N LYS A 596 -13.17 17.55 -4.85
CA LYS A 596 -12.83 18.88 -5.42
C LYS A 596 -11.47 18.92 -6.11
N SER A 597 -10.81 17.79 -6.23
CA SER A 597 -9.48 17.70 -6.83
C SER A 597 -9.53 17.92 -8.34
N SER A 598 -8.44 18.41 -8.90
CA SER A 598 -8.21 18.40 -10.36
C SER A 598 -7.43 17.15 -10.81
N LYS A 599 -7.33 16.13 -9.95
CA LYS A 599 -6.64 14.86 -10.22
C LYS A 599 -7.62 13.71 -10.03
N THR A 600 -7.30 12.56 -10.61
CA THR A 600 -8.12 11.34 -10.52
C THR A 600 -7.29 10.15 -10.03
N GLY A 601 -7.99 9.13 -9.57
CA GLY A 601 -7.45 7.83 -9.22
C GLY A 601 -6.30 7.92 -8.23
N ARG A 602 -5.22 7.20 -8.56
CA ARG A 602 -4.04 7.12 -7.69
C ARG A 602 -3.40 8.47 -7.42
N ALA A 603 -3.36 9.35 -8.43
CA ALA A 603 -2.78 10.68 -8.29
C ALA A 603 -3.62 11.58 -7.36
N ASN A 604 -4.94 11.39 -7.35
CA ASN A 604 -5.84 12.09 -6.43
C ASN A 604 -5.60 11.65 -4.97
N VAL A 605 -5.58 10.34 -4.74
CA VAL A 605 -5.31 9.79 -3.40
C VAL A 605 -3.91 10.13 -2.92
N GLU A 606 -2.91 10.05 -3.78
CA GLU A 606 -1.52 10.36 -3.45
C GLU A 606 -1.37 11.80 -2.91
N ASP A 607 -2.05 12.76 -3.53
CA ASP A 607 -2.04 14.14 -3.06
C ASP A 607 -2.62 14.28 -1.66
N GLU A 608 -3.75 13.63 -1.41
CA GLU A 608 -4.42 13.71 -0.11
C GLU A 608 -3.60 13.02 1.00
N VAL A 609 -3.04 11.83 0.74
CA VAL A 609 -2.24 11.10 1.74
C VAL A 609 -0.92 11.81 2.04
N LYS A 610 -0.32 12.48 1.06
CA LYS A 610 0.85 13.36 1.26
C LYS A 610 0.46 14.58 2.09
N ARG A 611 -0.67 15.23 1.77
CA ARG A 611 -1.17 16.41 2.47
C ARG A 611 -1.37 16.15 3.97
N ILE A 612 -1.90 14.98 4.33
CA ILE A 612 -2.09 14.58 5.74
C ILE A 612 -0.88 13.86 6.35
N SER A 613 0.23 13.73 5.61
CA SER A 613 1.43 13.00 6.04
C SER A 613 1.16 11.54 6.44
N ALA A 614 0.17 10.89 5.83
CA ALA A 614 -0.16 9.48 6.10
C ALA A 614 0.80 8.52 5.39
N ALA A 615 1.30 8.89 4.21
CA ALA A 615 2.27 8.14 3.43
C ALA A 615 3.07 9.08 2.49
N ALA A 616 4.21 8.60 1.99
CA ALA A 616 5.04 9.34 1.05
C ALA A 616 4.48 9.33 -0.38
N ASP A 617 3.76 8.28 -0.77
CA ASP A 617 3.17 8.06 -2.09
C ASP A 617 1.96 7.10 -1.98
N PHE A 618 1.27 6.85 -3.10
CA PHE A 618 0.16 5.89 -3.14
C PHE A 618 0.58 4.46 -2.75
N ASP A 619 1.75 4.02 -3.22
CA ASP A 619 2.29 2.68 -2.93
C ASP A 619 2.46 2.47 -1.42
N GLY A 620 3.09 3.41 -0.72
CA GLY A 620 3.29 3.34 0.72
C GLY A 620 1.97 3.32 1.49
N PHE A 621 0.97 4.07 1.03
CA PHE A 621 -0.36 4.01 1.63
C PHE A 621 -1.05 2.67 1.39
N PHE A 622 -0.96 2.12 0.17
CA PHE A 622 -1.49 0.81 -0.18
C PHE A 622 -0.80 -0.32 0.62
N GLU A 623 0.51 -0.21 0.84
CA GLU A 623 1.27 -1.14 1.69
C GLU A 623 0.81 -1.13 3.15
N ASP A 624 0.35 0.01 3.65
CA ASP A 624 -0.24 0.13 4.98
C ASP A 624 -1.66 -0.43 5.03
N PHE A 625 -2.45 -0.14 4.00
CA PHE A 625 -3.77 -0.75 3.80
C PHE A 625 -3.70 -2.28 3.74
N ALA A 626 -2.78 -2.85 2.95
CA ALA A 626 -2.57 -4.29 2.83
C ALA A 626 -2.20 -4.93 4.18
N ALA A 627 -1.37 -4.23 4.99
CA ALA A 627 -1.07 -4.67 6.34
C ALA A 627 -2.31 -4.59 7.26
N ALA A 628 -3.09 -3.51 7.19
CA ALA A 628 -4.29 -3.31 7.98
C ALA A 628 -5.38 -4.36 7.68
N LEU A 629 -5.54 -4.77 6.42
CA LEU A 629 -6.46 -5.84 6.02
C LEU A 629 -6.19 -7.15 6.78
N TYR A 630 -4.92 -7.43 7.10
CA TYR A 630 -4.55 -8.59 7.90
C TYR A 630 -4.52 -8.32 9.41
N LEU A 631 -4.00 -7.18 9.84
CA LEU A 631 -3.71 -6.92 11.26
C LEU A 631 -4.91 -6.39 12.04
N SER A 632 -5.84 -5.70 11.38
CA SER A 632 -6.94 -5.03 12.05
C SER A 632 -7.77 -6.00 12.87
N ASN A 633 -8.17 -5.53 14.06
CA ASN A 633 -9.04 -6.26 15.00
C ASN A 633 -8.47 -7.62 15.45
N SER A 634 -7.19 -7.90 15.19
CA SER A 634 -6.54 -9.14 15.62
C SER A 634 -5.92 -9.06 17.02
N GLY A 635 -5.86 -7.86 17.58
CA GLY A 635 -5.23 -7.58 18.86
C GLY A 635 -3.70 -7.67 18.85
N VAL A 636 -3.06 -7.81 17.69
CA VAL A 636 -1.58 -7.88 17.56
C VAL A 636 -0.90 -6.53 17.76
N THR A 637 -1.53 -5.45 17.32
CA THR A 637 -1.00 -4.08 17.41
C THR A 637 -2.12 -3.10 17.66
N ASP A 638 -1.84 -2.08 18.48
CA ASP A 638 -2.74 -0.94 18.73
C ASP A 638 -2.41 0.27 17.82
N ASP A 639 -1.42 0.13 16.94
CA ASP A 639 -1.10 1.19 15.97
C ASP A 639 -2.30 1.41 15.04
N ALA A 640 -2.88 2.62 15.10
CA ALA A 640 -3.99 3.04 14.25
C ALA A 640 -3.65 2.97 12.75
N LYS A 641 -2.37 2.91 12.39
CA LYS A 641 -1.91 2.68 11.02
C LYS A 641 -2.21 1.27 10.50
N TYR A 642 -2.37 0.30 11.38
CA TYR A 642 -2.61 -1.11 11.00
C TYR A 642 -3.98 -1.60 11.46
N ASN A 643 -4.89 -0.68 11.78
CA ASN A 643 -6.24 -1.00 12.22
C ASN A 643 -7.27 -0.12 11.50
N PHE A 644 -8.38 -0.72 11.10
CA PHE A 644 -9.61 -0.01 10.85
C PHE A 644 -10.20 0.42 12.20
N THR A 645 -10.48 1.71 12.34
CA THR A 645 -11.07 2.26 13.56
C THR A 645 -12.59 2.31 13.50
N SER A 646 -13.15 2.28 12.30
CA SER A 646 -14.59 2.44 12.06
C SER A 646 -15.35 1.14 11.85
N ILE A 647 -14.67 0.03 11.55
CA ILE A 647 -15.28 -1.28 11.29
C ILE A 647 -14.42 -2.41 11.87
N ASP A 648 -15.05 -3.42 12.47
CA ASP A 648 -14.38 -4.66 12.85
C ASP A 648 -14.46 -5.66 11.70
N ILE A 649 -13.37 -5.81 10.94
CA ILE A 649 -13.34 -6.69 9.76
C ILE A 649 -13.16 -8.18 10.11
N ARG A 650 -13.06 -8.54 11.40
CA ARG A 650 -12.96 -9.93 11.87
C ARG A 650 -14.23 -10.43 12.55
N ALA A 651 -15.09 -9.53 12.99
CA ALA A 651 -16.33 -9.85 13.66
C ALA A 651 -17.46 -10.32 12.73
N VAL A 652 -18.47 -10.92 13.36
CA VAL A 652 -19.81 -11.07 12.77
C VAL A 652 -20.52 -9.72 12.88
N GLN A 653 -20.95 -9.18 11.74
CA GLN A 653 -21.63 -7.88 11.66
C GLN A 653 -23.08 -7.99 12.13
N LYS A 654 -23.76 -6.85 12.35
CA LYS A 654 -25.14 -6.85 12.87
C LYS A 654 -26.16 -7.52 11.94
N ASP A 655 -25.88 -7.60 10.63
CA ASP A 655 -26.68 -8.37 9.66
C ASP A 655 -26.38 -9.88 9.67
N GLY A 656 -25.45 -10.35 10.52
CA GLY A 656 -25.04 -11.75 10.62
C GLY A 656 -23.91 -12.14 9.67
N THR A 657 -23.41 -11.24 8.83
CA THR A 657 -22.27 -11.52 7.94
C THR A 657 -21.00 -11.72 8.74
N SER A 658 -20.30 -12.83 8.53
CA SER A 658 -18.98 -13.09 9.13
C SER A 658 -17.85 -12.64 8.19
N LEU A 659 -17.12 -11.57 8.53
CA LEU A 659 -16.05 -11.03 7.69
C LEU A 659 -14.72 -11.79 7.83
N GLY A 660 -14.29 -12.13 9.05
CA GLY A 660 -13.13 -13.01 9.30
C GLY A 660 -11.74 -12.44 8.95
N GLY A 661 -11.65 -11.21 8.46
CA GLY A 661 -10.42 -10.53 8.03
C GLY A 661 -9.84 -11.10 6.73
N LEU A 662 -8.74 -10.50 6.26
CA LEU A 662 -8.05 -10.98 5.06
C LEU A 662 -7.63 -12.45 5.22
N ARG A 663 -8.08 -13.31 4.30
CA ARG A 663 -7.73 -14.72 4.26
C ARG A 663 -6.49 -14.94 3.41
N PRO A 664 -5.41 -15.48 3.98
CA PRO A 664 -4.27 -15.93 3.20
C PRO A 664 -4.68 -17.10 2.29
N GLY A 665 -4.12 -17.15 1.07
CA GLY A 665 -4.32 -18.25 0.12
C GLY A 665 -3.73 -19.59 0.59
N GLY A 666 -2.99 -19.60 1.71
CA GLY A 666 -2.51 -20.81 2.36
C GLY A 666 -1.82 -20.52 3.70
N THR A 667 -1.73 -21.57 4.52
CA THR A 667 -0.84 -21.61 5.70
C THR A 667 0.22 -22.68 5.48
N LEU A 668 1.48 -22.29 5.54
CA LEU A 668 2.63 -23.12 5.23
C LEU A 668 3.46 -23.39 6.49
N SER A 669 3.92 -24.62 6.66
CA SER A 669 4.99 -24.94 7.61
C SER A 669 6.33 -24.79 6.92
N LEU A 670 7.20 -23.93 7.44
CA LEU A 670 8.52 -23.72 6.85
C LEU A 670 9.47 -24.92 7.13
N PRO A 671 10.27 -25.36 6.15
CA PRO A 671 10.46 -24.78 4.81
C PRO A 671 9.33 -25.13 3.83
N ALA A 672 8.99 -24.20 2.94
CA ALA A 672 7.88 -24.35 1.99
C ALA A 672 8.07 -23.51 0.73
N SER A 673 7.31 -23.84 -0.30
CA SER A 673 7.14 -23.01 -1.50
C SER A 673 5.68 -22.61 -1.67
N PHE A 674 5.45 -21.41 -2.19
CA PHE A 674 4.15 -20.87 -2.56
C PHE A 674 4.23 -20.28 -3.96
N LYS A 675 3.15 -20.40 -4.73
CA LYS A 675 2.97 -19.68 -6.00
C LYS A 675 1.66 -18.92 -5.92
N SER A 676 1.71 -17.61 -6.12
CA SER A 676 0.49 -16.81 -6.18
C SER A 676 -0.26 -17.07 -7.48
N GLN A 677 -1.56 -16.76 -7.47
CA GLN A 677 -2.28 -16.54 -8.72
C GLN A 677 -1.72 -15.31 -9.46
N SER A 678 -2.13 -15.14 -10.72
CA SER A 678 -1.82 -13.95 -11.49
C SER A 678 -2.65 -12.77 -10.99
N LEU A 679 -1.96 -11.72 -10.54
CA LEU A 679 -2.55 -10.52 -9.94
C LEU A 679 -2.63 -9.41 -10.97
N SER A 680 -3.80 -8.77 -11.04
CA SER A 680 -3.97 -7.50 -11.75
C SER A 680 -3.39 -6.32 -10.95
N GLU A 681 -3.31 -5.13 -11.54
CA GLU A 681 -2.79 -3.91 -10.90
C GLU A 681 -3.51 -3.66 -9.55
N TYR A 682 -2.76 -3.52 -8.46
CA TYR A 682 -3.22 -3.42 -7.07
C TYR A 682 -4.23 -4.50 -6.62
N ALA A 683 -4.19 -5.70 -7.21
CA ALA A 683 -4.64 -6.91 -6.56
C ALA A 683 -3.53 -7.45 -5.65
N LEU A 684 -3.89 -8.18 -4.60
CA LEU A 684 -2.95 -8.72 -3.62
C LEU A 684 -3.21 -10.19 -3.34
N SER A 685 -2.16 -10.91 -2.95
CA SER A 685 -2.27 -12.27 -2.42
C SER A 685 -1.40 -12.38 -1.17
N ALA A 686 -1.91 -13.08 -0.17
CA ALA A 686 -1.20 -13.29 1.09
C ALA A 686 -0.95 -14.77 1.33
N VAL A 687 0.21 -15.11 1.87
CA VAL A 687 0.50 -16.44 2.41
C VAL A 687 1.00 -16.32 3.84
N LYS A 688 0.47 -17.19 4.69
CA LYS A 688 0.89 -17.31 6.09
C LYS A 688 1.92 -18.43 6.20
N CYS A 689 3.01 -18.19 6.88
CA CYS A 689 4.11 -19.13 7.10
C CYS A 689 4.35 -19.26 8.60
N SER A 690 4.42 -20.48 9.10
CA SER A 690 4.74 -20.78 10.50
C SER A 690 6.01 -21.62 10.55
N ALA A 691 6.88 -21.33 11.52
CA ALA A 691 8.04 -22.17 11.78
C ALA A 691 7.61 -23.40 12.62
N GLN A 692 8.21 -24.55 12.36
CA GLN A 692 8.01 -25.74 13.22
C GLN A 692 8.98 -25.78 14.41
N SER A 693 10.12 -25.09 14.28
CA SER A 693 11.18 -25.00 15.28
C SER A 693 11.94 -23.68 15.10
N ALA A 694 12.56 -23.20 16.17
CA ALA A 694 13.42 -22.01 16.12
C ALA A 694 14.55 -22.20 15.09
N ALA A 695 14.56 -21.37 14.05
CA ALA A 695 15.58 -21.39 13.01
C ALA A 695 15.65 -20.05 12.26
N ASP A 696 16.77 -19.85 11.56
CA ASP A 696 16.85 -18.85 10.51
C ASP A 696 16.22 -19.39 9.22
N TYR A 697 15.34 -18.61 8.61
CA TYR A 697 14.71 -18.95 7.34
C TYR A 697 15.09 -17.94 6.28
N LYS A 698 15.53 -18.43 5.12
CA LYS A 698 15.71 -17.63 3.92
C LYS A 698 14.42 -17.66 3.12
N LEU A 699 13.85 -16.50 2.84
CA LEU A 699 12.69 -16.31 1.99
C LEU A 699 13.16 -15.64 0.69
N ASP A 700 13.10 -16.41 -0.39
CA ASP A 700 13.31 -15.94 -1.75
C ASP A 700 11.93 -15.70 -2.37
N MET A 701 11.68 -14.50 -2.87
CA MET A 701 10.46 -14.16 -3.60
C MET A 701 10.84 -13.78 -5.03
N THR A 702 10.33 -14.48 -6.02
CA THR A 702 10.56 -14.19 -7.45
C THR A 702 9.28 -13.68 -8.09
N ASP A 703 9.41 -12.77 -9.05
CA ASP A 703 8.29 -12.11 -9.73
C ASP A 703 8.33 -12.45 -11.22
N SER A 704 7.19 -12.83 -11.80
CA SER A 704 7.07 -13.15 -13.23
C SER A 704 7.24 -11.94 -14.16
N SER A 705 7.12 -10.72 -13.64
CA SER A 705 7.21 -9.46 -14.39
C SER A 705 8.58 -8.76 -14.28
N GLY A 706 9.50 -9.29 -13.46
CA GLY A 706 10.84 -8.70 -13.29
C GLY A 706 10.89 -7.42 -12.45
N GLY A 707 9.91 -7.18 -11.56
CA GLY A 707 9.93 -6.07 -10.59
C GLY A 707 8.60 -5.33 -10.38
N GLY A 708 7.51 -5.80 -10.99
CA GLY A 708 6.16 -5.26 -10.79
C GLY A 708 5.57 -5.59 -9.42
N ILE A 709 6.04 -6.64 -8.76
CA ILE A 709 5.50 -7.07 -7.46
C ILE A 709 6.17 -6.31 -6.30
N GLY A 710 5.36 -5.70 -5.44
CA GLY A 710 5.74 -5.24 -4.11
C GLY A 710 5.41 -6.29 -3.05
N ALA A 711 6.08 -6.23 -1.90
CA ALA A 711 5.89 -7.18 -0.80
C ALA A 711 5.86 -6.49 0.56
N VAL A 712 4.80 -6.81 1.32
CA VAL A 712 4.69 -6.50 2.74
C VAL A 712 4.93 -7.78 3.53
N ILE A 713 5.97 -7.81 4.34
CA ILE A 713 6.27 -8.95 5.21
C ILE A 713 5.95 -8.56 6.65
N LEU A 714 4.97 -9.24 7.25
CA LEU A 714 4.59 -9.08 8.65
C LEU A 714 5.17 -10.24 9.44
N ARG A 715 5.99 -9.96 10.45
CA ARG A 715 6.40 -10.92 11.47
C ARG A 715 5.57 -10.68 12.71
N ILE A 716 4.88 -11.71 13.18
CA ILE A 716 3.87 -11.60 14.23
C ILE A 716 4.13 -12.66 15.30
N SER A 717 3.88 -12.32 16.58
CA SER A 717 3.86 -13.27 17.69
C SER A 717 2.49 -13.28 18.39
N GLY A 718 2.01 -14.49 18.74
CA GLY A 718 0.85 -14.66 19.61
C GLY A 718 -0.52 -14.50 18.93
N GLN A 719 -0.70 -15.13 17.76
CA GLN A 719 -2.02 -15.38 17.14
C GLN A 719 -2.34 -16.87 17.06
#